data_AF-A0AAW0C5Y9-F1
#
_entry.id   AF-A0AAW0C5Y9-F1
#
_cell.length_a   1.000
_cell.length_b   1.000
_cell.length_c   1.000
_cell.angle_alpha   90.00
_cell.angle_beta   90.00
_cell.angle_gamma   90.00
#
_symmetry.space_group_name_H-M   'P 1'
#
loop_
_entity.id
_entity.type
_entity.pdbx_description
1 polymer ?
#
loop_
_entity_poly.entity_id
_entity_poly.type
_entity_poly.pdbx_seq_one_letter_code
_entity_poly.pdbx_strand_id
1 'polypeptide(L)'
;MLRILLASALCFTILVVLWQFDSITGAEEFGSAEYSVLPAQDPREDGLPPLYEQYHEYERHLPQHDLSLPAPEGRSARFIYNANHAYGCGWGNALQEMVMNAHLAYATKRAFVFYNYTWDRHEDPYSDFNGKVIPSRVPISTMLSGPIVGGSFPPELAPYVPRAVSSEYFHEVCPERTVIRTEDIKSSLTTGDGATILQTWIDKINSIEDRCIEIYYDSAQIFDFWLFGSTDTHSLWPIVSQSPILTQFNFSPLILSAYRANRHHFITIEDPTLISYLPSIGEYLPVPAQPDLPQISGSAPPLSTPIPGLMVLHLRRGDFEGHCHHLARYSSRYNGYNSFPHFPDHFDPSVLGMSGQDWDEDKAYNNLYKEHCYPDINQIVKRVGEIRQSVEESRKPEQSTDDSWFSHLFAWFRGSDERQHRLQRIYVMTNGRNEWLDELKAALAEDGWDMNGIATSRDLALTWEQKYVSQVLDMYVAARAEVFVGNGFSSLSSNIVMLRMANNVDPQKTRFWFTVLAVESSADDTCAAIVDSNRRILSNVVIKNFDELEQWGGIHPAVAVLAHQRNMPTAIKRVLEEAKMKVNDVDGIAFTRGPGIPGCLGVGTNSAKALAAALGKPLVGVHHMQAHALTALLTSTPEETPTFPFLTLLVSGGHTLILLARSRTSFQILATTPDESIGRTIDKVSRMLELKWDGIGPGAALERYCVSSEESVLPADFRPFNRPLHGKLAFSYSSMHSHVERFFHARGGADNVSENERLAIAREFQEAAFRQLTDKLKLAFDWCERKNVRVKHLVVSGGVASNILLRQRDLTVLRLRECLEQVDSKEPIVSVFPPPSLCTDNAVMIAWASMDRFLAGDYDDLAIAPRSKWSLEEISSIEDTTSAFTESNMPTYTGSCYCGGIQYKITLESPDKARTSICHCNNCKKFFGNPFGTTTKVPKAALEVTSGTTKEHISINGSTQLHREFCGTCGSGILEYGQEAAPEWRYVMYGTLDDRGQEELAPQGEFFGKYRNPWMPEIPGLFHKEEIKD
;
A
#
# COMPACT_ATOMS: atom_id res chain seq x y z
N MET A 1 -51.58 17.92 21.13
CA MET A 1 -51.63 16.64 21.89
C MET A 1 -50.37 15.80 21.69
N LEU A 2 -49.94 15.46 20.47
CA LEU A 2 -48.72 14.65 20.25
C LEU A 2 -47.41 15.30 20.76
N ARG A 3 -47.27 16.63 20.61
CA ARG A 3 -46.12 17.38 21.17
C ARG A 3 -46.10 17.44 22.71
N ILE A 4 -47.26 17.33 23.35
CA ILE A 4 -47.36 17.32 24.82
C ILE A 4 -47.01 15.91 25.34
N LEU A 5 -47.45 14.85 24.66
CA LEU A 5 -47.07 13.47 24.97
C LEU A 5 -45.57 13.21 24.79
N LEU A 6 -44.94 13.77 23.75
CA LEU A 6 -43.49 13.66 23.53
C LEU A 6 -42.67 14.43 24.58
N ALA A 7 -43.12 15.62 24.99
CA ALA A 7 -42.47 16.38 26.06
C ALA A 7 -42.62 15.68 27.42
N SER A 8 -43.79 15.08 27.70
CA SER A 8 -44.02 14.30 28.92
C SER A 8 -43.19 13.02 28.95
N ALA A 9 -43.02 12.34 27.82
CA ALA A 9 -42.14 11.17 27.74
C ALA A 9 -40.67 11.54 27.96
N LEU A 10 -40.19 12.63 27.34
CA LEU A 10 -38.81 13.10 27.51
C LEU A 10 -38.52 13.55 28.94
N CYS A 11 -39.47 14.26 29.58
CA CYS A 11 -39.37 14.61 31.01
C CYS A 11 -39.38 13.37 31.91
N PHE A 12 -40.15 12.33 31.58
CA PHE A 12 -40.16 11.10 32.36
C PHE A 12 -38.85 10.33 32.24
N THR A 13 -38.24 10.27 31.04
CA THR A 13 -36.93 9.63 30.85
C THR A 13 -35.82 10.41 31.53
N ILE A 14 -35.84 11.74 31.47
CA ILE A 14 -34.87 12.60 32.17
C ILE A 14 -35.06 12.48 33.70
N LEU A 15 -36.29 12.40 34.20
CA LEU A 15 -36.57 12.18 35.62
C LEU A 15 -36.15 10.78 36.09
N VAL A 16 -36.25 9.73 35.27
CA VAL A 16 -35.77 8.39 35.60
C VAL A 16 -34.24 8.34 35.63
N VAL A 17 -33.57 9.03 34.71
CA VAL A 17 -32.11 9.15 34.69
C VAL A 17 -31.61 9.99 35.87
N LEU A 18 -32.29 11.10 36.20
CA LEU A 18 -31.94 11.92 37.36
C LEU A 18 -32.26 11.22 38.69
N TRP A 19 -33.32 10.41 38.77
CA TRP A 19 -33.64 9.60 39.96
C TRP A 19 -32.64 8.45 40.14
N GLN A 20 -32.12 7.86 39.06
CA GLN A 20 -31.00 6.91 39.14
C GLN A 20 -29.68 7.58 39.57
N PHE A 21 -29.43 8.83 39.18
CA PHE A 21 -28.27 9.60 39.63
C PHE A 21 -28.37 10.02 41.11
N ASP A 22 -29.56 10.37 41.62
CA ASP A 22 -29.76 10.72 43.04
C ASP A 22 -29.75 9.50 43.98
N SER A 23 -29.96 8.28 43.47
CA SER A 23 -29.74 7.05 44.25
C SER A 23 -28.27 6.68 44.44
N ILE A 24 -27.33 7.43 43.82
CA ILE A 24 -25.88 7.18 43.89
C ILE A 24 -25.17 8.13 44.88
N THR A 25 -25.86 9.11 45.45
CA THR A 25 -25.27 10.10 46.37
C THR A 25 -25.68 9.95 47.85
N GLY A 26 -26.41 8.90 48.20
CA GLY A 26 -26.74 8.55 49.60
C GLY A 26 -25.62 7.78 50.29
N ALA A 27 -24.70 8.49 50.94
CA ALA A 27 -23.76 7.91 51.88
C ALA A 27 -24.47 7.53 53.20
N GLU A 28 -24.64 6.23 53.47
CA GLU A 28 -24.74 5.69 54.82
C GLU A 28 -23.95 4.36 54.93
N GLU A 29 -23.08 4.31 55.92
CA GLU A 29 -22.15 3.23 56.28
C GLU A 29 -22.89 1.92 56.61
N PHE A 30 -22.64 0.82 55.88
CA PHE A 30 -22.85 -0.54 56.42
C PHE A 30 -21.95 -1.59 55.73
N GLY A 31 -21.05 -2.18 56.52
CA GLY A 31 -20.64 -3.58 56.39
C GLY A 31 -19.55 -3.93 55.37
N SER A 32 -18.30 -3.81 55.81
CA SER A 32 -17.09 -4.39 55.19
C SER A 32 -17.26 -5.88 54.82
N ALA A 33 -17.21 -6.16 53.53
CA ALA A 33 -16.65 -7.42 53.00
C ALA A 33 -15.59 -7.02 51.95
N GLU A 34 -14.36 -6.85 52.42
CA GLU A 34 -13.18 -6.64 51.58
C GLU A 34 -13.06 -7.77 50.56
N TYR A 35 -13.16 -7.44 49.27
CA TYR A 35 -12.60 -8.28 48.22
C TYR A 35 -11.29 -7.65 47.76
N SER A 36 -10.20 -8.33 48.13
CA SER A 36 -8.84 -7.95 47.85
C SER A 36 -8.55 -8.03 46.34
N VAL A 37 -8.41 -6.86 45.71
CA VAL A 37 -7.32 -6.69 44.74
C VAL A 37 -6.07 -7.15 45.49
N LEU A 38 -5.33 -8.14 44.98
CA LEU A 38 -4.03 -8.47 45.58
C LEU A 38 -3.27 -7.15 45.67
N PRO A 39 -2.92 -6.67 46.89
CA PRO A 39 -2.24 -5.41 47.01
C PRO A 39 -0.98 -5.51 46.16
N ALA A 40 -0.74 -4.52 45.30
CA ALA A 40 0.58 -4.36 44.70
C ALA A 40 1.57 -4.49 45.84
N GLN A 41 2.43 -5.50 45.81
CA GLN A 41 3.48 -5.57 46.82
C GLN A 41 4.26 -4.27 46.67
N ASP A 42 4.29 -3.48 47.75
CA ASP A 42 5.22 -2.36 47.87
C ASP A 42 6.62 -2.91 47.53
N PRO A 43 7.51 -2.11 46.92
CA PRO A 43 8.88 -2.57 46.69
C PRO A 43 9.39 -3.20 47.98
N ARG A 44 9.95 -4.42 47.89
CA ARG A 44 10.66 -5.00 49.04
C ARG A 44 11.63 -3.92 49.57
N GLU A 45 11.81 -3.84 50.90
CA GLU A 45 12.72 -2.85 51.51
C GLU A 45 14.14 -2.91 50.93
N ASP A 46 14.52 -4.02 50.30
CA ASP A 46 15.80 -4.26 49.62
C ASP A 46 15.94 -3.57 48.24
N GLY A 47 14.86 -3.05 47.66
CA GLY A 47 14.87 -2.38 46.35
C GLY A 47 15.11 -3.29 45.15
N LEU A 48 15.06 -4.62 45.32
CA LEU A 48 15.35 -5.59 44.27
C LEU A 48 14.18 -5.76 43.27
N PRO A 49 14.46 -6.19 42.03
CA PRO A 49 13.42 -6.58 41.07
C PRO A 49 12.54 -7.75 41.55
N PRO A 50 11.30 -7.90 41.04
CA PRO A 50 10.43 -9.03 41.33
C PRO A 50 10.96 -10.33 40.71
N LEU A 51 10.89 -11.43 41.46
CA LEU A 51 11.14 -12.79 40.96
C LEU A 51 9.84 -13.54 40.60
N TYR A 52 8.70 -12.88 40.74
CA TYR A 52 7.39 -13.36 40.30
C TYR A 52 7.01 -14.74 40.87
N GLU A 53 7.29 -14.98 42.14
CA GLU A 53 7.11 -16.29 42.78
C GLU A 53 5.68 -16.83 42.66
N GLN A 54 4.67 -15.94 42.70
CA GLN A 54 3.26 -16.31 42.53
C GLN A 54 2.94 -16.85 41.13
N TYR A 55 3.58 -16.31 40.09
CA TYR A 55 3.41 -16.77 38.72
C TYR A 55 4.10 -18.11 38.51
N HIS A 56 5.28 -18.32 39.11
CA HIS A 56 5.93 -19.64 39.12
C HIS A 56 5.12 -20.69 39.88
N GLU A 57 4.45 -20.31 40.98
CA GLU A 57 3.56 -21.21 41.71
C GLU A 57 2.33 -21.58 40.86
N TYR A 58 1.75 -20.60 40.17
CA TYR A 58 0.65 -20.81 39.24
C TYR A 58 1.04 -21.75 38.09
N GLU A 59 2.17 -21.50 37.44
CA GLU A 59 2.69 -22.34 36.34
C GLU A 59 2.96 -23.78 36.80
N ARG A 60 3.34 -24.01 38.06
CA ARG A 60 3.51 -25.36 38.63
C ARG A 60 2.20 -26.13 38.78
N HIS A 61 1.08 -25.43 38.99
CA HIS A 61 -0.23 -26.01 39.29
C HIS A 61 -1.23 -25.91 38.13
N LEU A 62 -0.74 -25.84 36.88
CA LEU A 62 -1.63 -25.79 35.73
C LEU A 62 -2.52 -27.05 35.64
N PRO A 63 -3.81 -26.93 35.28
CA PRO A 63 -4.74 -28.05 35.29
C PRO A 63 -4.30 -29.26 34.46
N GLN A 64 -3.62 -29.02 33.34
CA GLN A 64 -3.07 -30.06 32.45
C GLN A 64 -1.89 -30.85 33.03
N HIS A 65 -1.36 -30.46 34.20
CA HIS A 65 -0.32 -31.22 34.90
C HIS A 65 -0.87 -32.47 35.61
N ASP A 66 -2.19 -32.66 35.64
CA ASP A 66 -2.81 -33.87 36.18
C ASP A 66 -2.60 -35.07 35.23
N LEU A 67 -1.81 -36.05 35.69
CA LEU A 67 -1.52 -37.29 34.98
C LEU A 67 -2.76 -38.19 34.76
N SER A 68 -3.86 -37.96 35.48
CA SER A 68 -5.09 -38.73 35.35
C SER A 68 -5.97 -38.32 34.16
N LEU A 69 -5.63 -37.19 33.50
CA LEU A 69 -6.38 -36.68 32.36
C LEU A 69 -6.33 -37.62 31.15
N PRO A 70 -7.42 -37.67 30.35
CA PRO A 70 -7.46 -38.47 29.13
C PRO A 70 -6.56 -37.88 28.02
N ALA A 71 -6.28 -38.70 27.00
CA ALA A 71 -5.62 -38.24 25.78
C ALA A 71 -6.37 -37.03 25.16
N PRO A 72 -5.64 -36.03 24.61
CA PRO A 72 -4.21 -36.02 24.33
C PRO A 72 -3.32 -35.63 25.54
N GLU A 73 -3.90 -35.37 26.72
CA GLU A 73 -3.20 -34.94 27.92
C GLU A 73 -2.78 -36.11 28.82
N GLY A 74 -2.42 -35.80 30.07
CA GLY A 74 -2.07 -36.76 31.11
C GLY A 74 -0.90 -37.66 30.72
N ARG A 75 -0.97 -38.94 31.09
CA ARG A 75 0.11 -39.92 30.81
C ARG A 75 0.39 -40.14 29.32
N SER A 76 -0.59 -39.89 28.46
CA SER A 76 -0.47 -40.03 27.00
C SER A 76 0.12 -38.81 26.29
N ALA A 77 0.31 -37.70 27.00
CA ALA A 77 0.85 -36.49 26.42
C ALA A 77 2.26 -36.72 25.85
N ARG A 78 2.48 -36.16 24.66
CA ARG A 78 3.77 -36.05 24.00
C ARG A 78 4.24 -34.61 24.15
N PHE A 79 5.54 -34.42 24.34
CA PHE A 79 6.15 -33.13 24.67
C PHE A 79 7.29 -32.82 23.71
N ILE A 80 7.54 -31.53 23.53
CA ILE A 80 8.78 -31.02 22.97
C ILE A 80 9.24 -29.81 23.79
N TYR A 81 10.48 -29.90 24.28
CA TYR A 81 11.14 -28.84 25.03
C TYR A 81 12.32 -28.26 24.26
N ASN A 82 12.27 -26.97 23.99
CA ASN A 82 13.35 -26.23 23.33
C ASN A 82 14.28 -25.63 24.40
N ALA A 83 15.17 -26.45 24.97
CA ALA A 83 16.09 -25.98 25.99
C ALA A 83 17.10 -24.94 25.45
N ASN A 84 17.27 -24.86 24.13
CA ASN A 84 18.13 -23.92 23.41
C ASN A 84 17.50 -22.56 23.11
N HIS A 85 16.33 -22.23 23.68
CA HIS A 85 15.63 -20.97 23.44
C HIS A 85 16.51 -19.71 23.62
N ALA A 86 16.15 -18.63 22.93
CA ALA A 86 16.82 -17.34 23.01
C ALA A 86 16.96 -16.83 24.45
N TYR A 87 18.17 -16.40 24.77
CA TYR A 87 18.53 -15.82 26.06
C TYR A 87 19.51 -14.66 25.87
N GLY A 88 19.76 -13.87 26.92
CA GLY A 88 20.71 -12.75 26.88
C GLY A 88 20.33 -11.64 25.89
N CYS A 89 19.04 -11.58 25.51
CA CYS A 89 18.54 -10.65 24.51
C CYS A 89 17.20 -10.07 24.96
N GLY A 90 16.84 -8.89 24.44
CA GLY A 90 15.58 -8.25 24.78
C GLY A 90 14.36 -9.06 24.35
N TRP A 91 13.23 -8.89 25.06
CA TRP A 91 11.96 -9.57 24.83
C TRP A 91 11.55 -9.63 23.35
N GLY A 92 11.78 -8.55 22.60
CA GLY A 92 11.49 -8.48 21.17
C GLY A 92 12.11 -9.63 20.35
N ASN A 93 13.31 -10.08 20.70
CA ASN A 93 14.02 -11.17 20.03
C ASN A 93 13.53 -12.56 20.47
N ALA A 94 13.06 -12.69 21.72
CA ALA A 94 12.62 -13.97 22.27
C ALA A 94 11.22 -14.39 21.79
N LEU A 95 10.32 -13.42 21.56
CA LEU A 95 8.93 -13.71 21.26
C LEU A 95 8.73 -14.46 19.93
N GLN A 96 9.41 -14.02 18.86
CA GLN A 96 9.24 -14.62 17.52
C GLN A 96 9.63 -16.09 17.53
N GLU A 97 10.78 -16.40 18.12
CA GLU A 97 11.24 -17.78 18.28
C GLU A 97 10.24 -18.58 19.11
N MET A 98 9.78 -18.05 20.23
CA MET A 98 8.85 -18.77 21.11
C MET A 98 7.51 -19.06 20.43
N VAL A 99 6.96 -18.11 19.65
CA VAL A 99 5.76 -18.33 18.83
C VAL A 99 6.01 -19.44 17.81
N MET A 100 7.18 -19.45 17.17
CA MET A 100 7.53 -20.49 16.20
C MET A 100 7.75 -21.87 16.83
N ASN A 101 8.42 -21.95 17.99
CA ASN A 101 8.61 -23.19 18.74
C ASN A 101 7.26 -23.74 19.24
N ALA A 102 6.37 -22.87 19.72
CA ALA A 102 5.02 -23.26 20.12
C ALA A 102 4.18 -23.72 18.91
N HIS A 103 4.33 -23.08 17.75
CA HIS A 103 3.70 -23.53 16.52
C HIS A 103 4.23 -24.89 16.06
N LEU A 104 5.54 -25.13 16.16
CA LEU A 104 6.16 -26.42 15.85
C LEU A 104 5.61 -27.54 16.76
N ALA A 105 5.45 -27.26 18.05
CA ALA A 105 4.82 -28.20 18.99
C ALA A 105 3.37 -28.49 18.59
N TYR A 106 2.59 -27.45 18.28
CA TYR A 106 1.23 -27.59 17.75
C TYR A 106 1.17 -28.45 16.48
N ALA A 107 2.01 -28.16 15.49
CA ALA A 107 2.05 -28.86 14.20
C ALA A 107 2.43 -30.34 14.34
N THR A 108 3.22 -30.68 15.37
CA THR A 108 3.63 -32.07 15.67
C THR A 108 2.71 -32.77 16.68
N LYS A 109 1.60 -32.12 17.08
CA LYS A 109 0.64 -32.61 18.09
C LYS A 109 1.31 -32.95 19.42
N ARG A 110 2.26 -32.12 19.83
CA ARG A 110 2.98 -32.22 21.10
C ARG A 110 2.67 -30.99 21.96
N ALA A 111 2.69 -31.19 23.27
CA ALA A 111 2.59 -30.10 24.23
C ALA A 111 3.86 -29.27 24.12
N PHE A 112 3.68 -27.99 23.88
CA PHE A 112 4.77 -27.03 23.97
C PHE A 112 5.21 -26.95 25.43
N VAL A 113 6.48 -27.25 25.69
CA VAL A 113 7.04 -27.05 27.02
C VAL A 113 7.55 -25.62 27.08
N PHE A 114 6.74 -24.73 27.66
CA PHE A 114 7.09 -23.32 27.73
C PHE A 114 8.17 -23.08 28.80
N TYR A 115 8.91 -22.00 28.61
CA TYR A 115 10.06 -21.61 29.41
C TYR A 115 9.97 -20.15 29.79
N ASN A 116 10.78 -19.75 30.77
CA ASN A 116 10.90 -18.37 31.17
C ASN A 116 11.49 -17.52 30.04
N TYR A 117 11.16 -16.23 30.04
CA TYR A 117 12.02 -15.26 29.37
C TYR A 117 13.32 -15.18 30.16
N THR A 118 14.41 -15.59 29.52
CA THR A 118 15.70 -15.81 30.18
C THR A 118 16.70 -14.76 29.74
N TRP A 119 17.12 -13.88 30.65
CA TRP A 119 18.26 -13.00 30.43
C TRP A 119 19.57 -13.75 30.68
N ASP A 120 19.67 -14.41 31.84
CA ASP A 120 20.82 -15.22 32.23
C ASP A 120 20.38 -16.62 32.65
N ARG A 121 21.11 -17.62 32.14
CA ARG A 121 20.91 -19.04 32.40
C ARG A 121 21.61 -19.52 33.68
N HIS A 122 22.51 -18.73 34.24
CA HIS A 122 23.16 -19.04 35.52
C HIS A 122 22.16 -19.07 36.68
N GLU A 123 22.55 -19.72 37.78
CA GLU A 123 21.66 -19.94 38.94
C GLU A 123 21.25 -18.65 39.64
N ASP A 124 22.02 -17.56 39.50
CA ASP A 124 21.73 -16.28 40.14
C ASP A 124 20.36 -15.73 39.72
N PRO A 125 19.47 -15.40 40.67
CA PRO A 125 18.14 -14.86 40.36
C PRO A 125 18.19 -13.47 39.71
N TYR A 126 19.30 -12.74 39.81
CA TYR A 126 19.44 -11.41 39.24
C TYR A 126 20.63 -11.28 38.27
N SER A 127 20.49 -10.35 37.33
CA SER A 127 21.50 -10.00 36.33
C SER A 127 21.76 -8.49 36.33
N ASP A 128 22.96 -8.06 35.96
CA ASP A 128 23.24 -6.65 35.64
C ASP A 128 23.03 -6.38 34.16
N PHE A 129 22.23 -5.36 33.86
CA PHE A 129 22.04 -4.83 32.51
C PHE A 129 22.34 -3.33 32.48
N ASN A 130 23.54 -2.98 32.03
CA ASN A 130 24.02 -1.59 31.96
C ASN A 130 23.93 -0.86 33.31
N GLY A 131 24.35 -1.52 34.40
CA GLY A 131 24.30 -0.95 35.76
C GLY A 131 22.91 -0.97 36.40
N LYS A 132 21.95 -1.72 35.83
CA LYS A 132 20.62 -1.94 36.40
C LYS A 132 20.43 -3.41 36.71
N VAL A 133 20.08 -3.70 37.96
CA VAL A 133 19.68 -5.04 38.38
C VAL A 133 18.33 -5.39 37.75
N ILE A 134 18.27 -6.53 37.08
CA ILE A 134 17.05 -7.09 36.47
C ILE A 134 16.88 -8.55 36.89
N PRO A 135 15.67 -9.12 36.83
CA PRO A 135 15.47 -10.55 37.04
C PRO A 135 16.19 -11.35 35.93
N SER A 136 16.94 -12.38 36.31
CA SER A 136 17.60 -13.27 35.33
C SER A 136 16.60 -14.07 34.52
N ARG A 137 15.45 -14.39 35.11
CA ARG A 137 14.38 -15.21 34.53
C ARG A 137 13.03 -14.62 34.92
N VAL A 138 12.15 -14.47 33.95
CA VAL A 138 10.78 -13.95 34.14
C VAL A 138 9.79 -15.01 33.64
N PRO A 139 8.86 -15.50 34.49
CA PRO A 139 7.83 -16.43 34.06
C PRO A 139 7.00 -15.85 32.93
N ILE A 140 6.76 -16.63 31.90
CA ILE A 140 6.14 -16.13 30.67
C ILE A 140 4.65 -15.81 30.86
N SER A 141 3.99 -16.42 31.84
CA SER A 141 2.63 -16.08 32.29
C SER A 141 2.49 -14.66 32.84
N THR A 142 3.60 -13.99 33.19
CA THR A 142 3.60 -12.56 33.56
C THR A 142 3.38 -11.65 32.36
N MET A 143 3.66 -12.13 31.15
CA MET A 143 3.64 -11.34 29.90
C MET A 143 2.53 -11.79 28.96
N LEU A 144 2.34 -13.11 28.81
CA LEU A 144 1.43 -13.71 27.84
C LEU A 144 0.30 -14.49 28.51
N SER A 145 -0.76 -14.73 27.75
CA SER A 145 -1.83 -15.68 28.04
C SER A 145 -2.25 -16.40 26.74
N GLY A 146 -3.11 -17.41 26.84
CA GLY A 146 -3.54 -18.23 25.70
C GLY A 146 -2.75 -19.53 25.55
N PRO A 147 -2.90 -20.26 24.42
CA PRO A 147 -2.38 -21.62 24.27
C PRO A 147 -0.86 -21.75 24.46
N ILE A 148 -0.10 -20.69 24.16
CA ILE A 148 1.36 -20.66 24.29
C ILE A 148 1.86 -20.81 25.73
N VAL A 149 1.02 -20.51 26.73
CA VAL A 149 1.32 -20.62 28.17
C VAL A 149 0.29 -21.49 28.91
N GLY A 150 -0.29 -22.47 28.22
CA GLY A 150 -1.17 -23.46 28.83
C GLY A 150 -2.65 -23.12 28.83
N GLY A 151 -3.06 -22.06 28.13
CA GLY A 151 -4.46 -21.78 27.84
C GLY A 151 -5.11 -22.86 26.96
N SER A 152 -6.45 -22.91 26.97
CA SER A 152 -7.18 -23.91 26.19
C SER A 152 -7.12 -23.59 24.70
N PHE A 153 -6.95 -24.63 23.87
CA PHE A 153 -7.21 -24.54 22.44
C PHE A 153 -8.72 -24.40 22.16
N PRO A 154 -9.11 -23.91 20.97
CA PRO A 154 -10.51 -23.94 20.53
C PRO A 154 -11.13 -25.35 20.68
N PRO A 155 -12.43 -25.47 20.99
CA PRO A 155 -13.09 -26.75 21.25
C PRO A 155 -12.89 -27.81 20.17
N GLU A 156 -12.78 -27.39 18.91
CA GLU A 156 -12.52 -28.23 17.75
C GLU A 156 -11.10 -28.83 17.70
N LEU A 157 -10.13 -28.20 18.38
CA LEU A 157 -8.73 -28.63 18.42
C LEU A 157 -8.34 -29.31 19.74
N ALA A 158 -9.04 -28.98 20.84
CA ALA A 158 -8.77 -29.50 22.18
C ALA A 158 -8.67 -31.04 22.27
N PRO A 159 -9.45 -31.85 21.52
CA PRO A 159 -9.32 -33.31 21.54
C PRO A 159 -8.04 -33.86 20.86
N TYR A 160 -7.30 -33.03 20.12
CA TYR A 160 -6.23 -33.49 19.24
C TYR A 160 -4.84 -32.96 19.61
N VAL A 161 -4.79 -31.84 20.35
CA VAL A 161 -3.54 -31.17 20.72
C VAL A 161 -3.51 -30.96 22.23
N PRO A 162 -2.49 -31.45 22.94
CA PRO A 162 -2.36 -31.23 24.37
C PRO A 162 -1.97 -29.78 24.68
N ARG A 163 -2.43 -29.24 25.81
CA ARG A 163 -2.05 -27.89 26.27
C ARG A 163 -0.57 -27.80 26.61
N ALA A 164 -0.02 -26.59 26.47
CA ALA A 164 1.36 -26.32 26.85
C ALA A 164 1.57 -26.52 28.37
N VAL A 165 2.76 -26.97 28.76
CA VAL A 165 3.11 -27.31 30.15
C VAL A 165 4.39 -26.60 30.58
N SER A 166 4.60 -26.46 31.89
CA SER A 166 5.83 -25.86 32.40
C SER A 166 7.04 -26.78 32.20
N SER A 167 8.22 -26.17 32.10
CA SER A 167 9.47 -26.90 32.00
C SER A 167 9.73 -27.82 33.20
N GLU A 168 9.35 -27.39 34.40
CA GLU A 168 9.49 -28.15 35.65
C GLU A 168 8.67 -29.43 35.60
N TYR A 169 7.41 -29.34 35.16
CA TYR A 169 6.54 -30.50 34.99
C TYR A 169 7.10 -31.47 33.96
N PHE A 170 7.58 -30.95 32.82
CA PHE A 170 8.23 -31.78 31.80
C PHE A 170 9.40 -32.59 32.38
N HIS A 171 10.30 -31.98 33.15
CA HIS A 171 11.43 -32.70 33.75
C HIS A 171 11.00 -33.76 34.77
N GLU A 172 9.89 -33.54 35.48
CA GLU A 172 9.32 -34.52 36.40
C GLU A 172 8.76 -35.75 35.65
N VAL A 173 8.00 -35.51 34.58
CA VAL A 173 7.31 -36.60 33.86
C VAL A 173 8.14 -37.24 32.75
N CYS A 174 9.21 -36.58 32.28
CA CYS A 174 10.13 -37.03 31.24
C CYS A 174 11.59 -37.09 31.72
N PRO A 175 11.92 -37.92 32.73
CA PRO A 175 13.30 -38.05 33.22
C PRO A 175 14.22 -38.66 32.16
N GLU A 176 13.72 -39.62 31.38
CA GLU A 176 14.36 -40.15 30.18
C GLU A 176 13.71 -39.53 28.93
N ARG A 177 14.53 -39.02 28.02
CA ARG A 177 14.08 -38.28 26.85
C ARG A 177 15.07 -38.36 25.71
N THR A 178 14.54 -38.31 24.49
CA THR A 178 15.34 -38.19 23.28
C THR A 178 15.87 -36.76 23.15
N VAL A 179 17.19 -36.61 23.17
CA VAL A 179 17.88 -35.32 23.02
C VAL A 179 18.33 -35.14 21.57
N ILE A 180 17.93 -34.04 20.94
CA ILE A 180 18.28 -33.70 19.54
C ILE A 180 19.20 -32.48 19.54
N ARG A 181 20.28 -32.53 18.77
CA ARG A 181 21.13 -31.37 18.50
C ARG A 181 20.68 -30.71 17.19
N THR A 182 20.47 -29.40 17.23
CA THR A 182 20.04 -28.63 16.04
C THR A 182 21.05 -28.74 14.89
N GLU A 183 22.34 -28.82 15.19
CA GLU A 183 23.44 -28.89 14.19
C GLU A 183 23.32 -30.12 13.28
N ASP A 184 22.81 -31.24 13.81
CA ASP A 184 22.64 -32.50 13.07
C ASP A 184 21.60 -32.38 11.96
N ILE A 185 20.73 -31.36 12.03
CA ILE A 185 19.66 -31.10 11.07
C ILE A 185 20.00 -29.86 10.24
N LYS A 186 20.39 -28.74 10.89
CA LYS A 186 20.70 -27.48 10.22
C LYS A 186 21.86 -27.60 9.22
N SER A 187 22.83 -28.47 9.45
CA SER A 187 23.94 -28.70 8.51
C SER A 187 23.49 -29.22 7.14
N SER A 188 22.31 -29.84 7.06
CA SER A 188 21.71 -30.35 5.81
C SER A 188 20.72 -29.39 5.15
N LEU A 189 20.37 -28.29 5.84
CA LEU A 189 19.44 -27.28 5.35
C LEU A 189 20.22 -26.16 4.62
N THR A 190 19.95 -25.97 3.34
CA THR A 190 20.40 -24.76 2.62
C THR A 190 19.61 -23.54 3.14
N THR A 191 20.31 -22.45 3.45
CA THR A 191 19.71 -21.19 3.90
C THR A 191 18.76 -20.60 2.86
N GLY A 192 17.57 -20.13 3.27
CA GLY A 192 16.75 -19.24 2.44
C GLY A 192 15.22 -19.41 2.51
N ASP A 193 14.69 -20.35 3.30
CA ASP A 193 13.24 -20.54 3.37
C ASP A 193 12.75 -21.03 4.75
N GLY A 194 12.07 -20.17 5.49
CA GLY A 194 11.52 -20.49 6.81
C GLY A 194 10.53 -21.65 6.80
N ALA A 195 9.67 -21.76 5.77
CA ALA A 195 8.72 -22.87 5.63
C ALA A 195 9.44 -24.22 5.48
N THR A 196 10.52 -24.28 4.70
CA THR A 196 11.37 -25.48 4.59
C THR A 196 12.00 -25.86 5.94
N ILE A 197 12.48 -24.88 6.72
CA ILE A 197 13.00 -25.13 8.07
C ILE A 197 11.91 -25.76 8.94
N LEU A 198 10.72 -25.13 8.99
CA LEU A 198 9.59 -25.62 9.76
C LEU A 198 9.20 -27.05 9.36
N GLN A 199 9.04 -27.31 8.06
CA GLN A 199 8.62 -28.63 7.56
C GLN A 199 9.66 -29.71 7.87
N THR A 200 10.95 -29.41 7.72
CA THR A 200 12.04 -30.36 8.04
C THR A 200 12.01 -30.75 9.51
N TRP A 201 11.76 -29.79 10.39
CA TRP A 201 11.62 -30.06 11.82
C TRP A 201 10.35 -30.85 12.15
N ILE A 202 9.23 -30.55 11.48
CA ILE A 202 8.00 -31.34 11.61
C ILE A 202 8.26 -32.81 11.24
N ASP A 203 8.88 -33.06 10.09
CA ASP A 203 9.17 -34.41 9.60
C ASP A 203 10.11 -35.15 10.56
N LYS A 204 11.16 -34.46 11.03
CA LYS A 204 12.11 -35.02 11.99
C LYS A 204 11.45 -35.37 13.32
N ILE A 205 10.64 -34.49 13.88
CA ILE A 205 9.96 -34.71 15.17
C ILE A 205 8.91 -35.82 15.04
N ASN A 206 8.19 -35.88 13.91
CA ASN A 206 7.21 -36.94 13.64
C ASN A 206 7.86 -38.31 13.43
N SER A 207 9.12 -38.36 12.97
CA SER A 207 9.88 -39.62 12.87
C SER A 207 10.29 -40.23 14.22
N ILE A 208 10.17 -39.48 15.31
CA ILE A 208 10.57 -39.90 16.66
C ILE A 208 9.35 -40.43 17.41
N GLU A 209 9.37 -41.72 17.75
CA GLU A 209 8.30 -42.37 18.51
C GLU A 209 8.25 -41.88 19.96
N ASP A 210 9.41 -41.54 20.55
CA ASP A 210 9.51 -41.08 21.93
C ASP A 210 8.56 -39.90 22.22
N ARG A 211 7.82 -40.01 23.32
CA ARG A 211 6.90 -38.97 23.77
C ARG A 211 7.65 -37.77 24.34
N CYS A 212 8.88 -37.94 24.81
CA CYS A 212 9.66 -36.89 25.45
C CYS A 212 10.82 -36.46 24.54
N ILE A 213 10.73 -35.27 23.93
CA ILE A 213 11.80 -34.70 23.11
C ILE A 213 12.36 -33.46 23.79
N GLU A 214 13.68 -33.37 23.85
CA GLU A 214 14.41 -32.15 24.22
C GLU A 214 15.36 -31.74 23.10
N ILE A 215 15.33 -30.47 22.74
CA ILE A 215 16.36 -29.85 21.92
C ILE A 215 17.49 -29.42 22.84
N TYR A 216 18.70 -29.89 22.55
CA TYR A 216 19.86 -29.78 23.42
C TYR A 216 20.18 -28.32 23.77
N TYR A 217 20.34 -28.03 25.07
CA TYR A 217 20.44 -26.66 25.59
C TYR A 217 21.57 -25.80 24.99
N ASP A 218 22.68 -26.45 24.60
CA ASP A 218 23.88 -25.84 24.02
C ASP A 218 23.92 -25.88 22.48
N SER A 219 22.80 -26.25 21.84
CA SER A 219 22.69 -26.21 20.37
C SER A 219 22.22 -24.84 19.86
N ALA A 220 22.47 -24.56 18.58
CA ALA A 220 21.91 -23.40 17.90
C ALA A 220 20.37 -23.42 17.96
N GLN A 221 19.73 -22.26 17.98
CA GLN A 221 18.26 -22.14 17.97
C GLN A 221 17.67 -22.83 16.73
N ILE A 222 16.45 -23.36 16.82
CA ILE A 222 15.74 -23.90 15.64
C ILE A 222 15.44 -22.76 14.67
N PHE A 223 14.73 -21.75 15.18
CA PHE A 223 14.41 -20.51 14.48
C PHE A 223 15.28 -19.40 15.08
N ASP A 224 16.34 -19.02 14.37
CA ASP A 224 17.31 -18.05 14.88
C ASP A 224 16.93 -16.61 14.49
N PHE A 225 17.64 -15.66 15.08
CA PHE A 225 17.42 -14.24 14.80
C PHE A 225 17.77 -13.84 13.37
N TRP A 226 18.57 -14.63 12.64
CA TRP A 226 18.88 -14.37 11.23
C TRP A 226 17.67 -14.64 10.34
N LEU A 227 16.96 -15.74 10.58
CA LEU A 227 15.69 -16.04 9.93
C LEU A 227 14.69 -14.89 10.12
N PHE A 228 14.53 -14.41 11.36
CA PHE A 228 13.62 -13.31 11.65
C PHE A 228 14.13 -11.95 11.14
N GLY A 229 15.44 -11.79 10.94
CA GLY A 229 16.04 -10.60 10.35
C GLY A 229 15.96 -10.53 8.83
N SER A 230 15.50 -11.58 8.14
CA SER A 230 15.47 -11.67 6.68
C SER A 230 14.05 -11.87 6.12
N THR A 231 13.93 -11.79 4.80
CA THR A 231 12.69 -12.09 4.06
C THR A 231 12.34 -13.59 4.08
N ASP A 232 13.24 -14.45 4.55
CA ASP A 232 13.00 -15.90 4.60
C ASP A 232 11.83 -16.25 5.55
N THR A 233 11.52 -15.35 6.49
CA THR A 233 10.33 -15.43 7.36
C THR A 233 9.01 -15.30 6.59
N HIS A 234 8.98 -14.70 5.40
CA HIS A 234 7.74 -14.48 4.64
C HIS A 234 7.03 -15.78 4.28
N SER A 235 7.81 -16.83 3.98
CA SER A 235 7.30 -18.17 3.68
C SER A 235 6.55 -18.82 4.85
N LEU A 236 6.87 -18.45 6.09
CA LEU A 236 6.20 -18.93 7.29
C LEU A 236 4.81 -18.33 7.45
N TRP A 237 4.59 -17.12 6.92
CA TRP A 237 3.41 -16.34 7.24
C TRP A 237 2.07 -16.99 6.85
N PRO A 238 1.90 -17.61 5.66
CA PRO A 238 0.68 -18.33 5.33
C PRO A 238 0.33 -19.45 6.33
N ILE A 239 1.34 -20.03 6.97
CA ILE A 239 1.20 -21.12 7.95
C ILE A 239 0.92 -20.54 9.35
N VAL A 240 1.76 -19.60 9.78
CA VAL A 240 1.74 -19.08 11.15
C VAL A 240 0.56 -18.14 11.40
N SER A 241 0.11 -17.38 10.40
CA SER A 241 -1.08 -16.52 10.50
C SER A 241 -2.38 -17.29 10.81
N GLN A 242 -2.44 -18.57 10.45
CA GLN A 242 -3.58 -19.46 10.72
C GLN A 242 -3.38 -20.28 12.00
N SER A 243 -2.21 -20.21 12.63
CA SER A 243 -1.87 -20.98 13.82
C SER A 243 -2.74 -20.56 15.01
N PRO A 244 -3.35 -21.50 15.75
CA PRO A 244 -4.02 -21.21 17.03
C PRO A 244 -3.11 -20.52 18.05
N ILE A 245 -1.80 -20.73 17.95
CA ILE A 245 -0.80 -20.06 18.80
C ILE A 245 -0.84 -18.53 18.59
N LEU A 246 -1.04 -18.09 17.35
CA LEU A 246 -1.07 -16.68 17.00
C LEU A 246 -2.49 -16.10 16.99
N THR A 247 -3.49 -16.85 16.53
CA THR A 247 -4.90 -16.39 16.49
C THR A 247 -5.55 -16.35 17.87
N GLN A 248 -5.08 -17.15 18.84
CA GLN A 248 -5.48 -17.09 20.25
C GLN A 248 -4.39 -16.44 21.13
N PHE A 249 -3.44 -15.73 20.51
CA PHE A 249 -2.40 -15.00 21.23
C PHE A 249 -3.04 -13.93 22.10
N ASN A 250 -2.66 -13.88 23.37
CA ASN A 250 -3.19 -12.88 24.28
C ASN A 250 -2.13 -12.45 25.32
N PHE A 251 -2.39 -11.33 25.96
CA PHE A 251 -1.52 -10.71 26.95
C PHE A 251 -1.93 -11.15 28.36
N SER A 252 -0.98 -11.18 29.30
CA SER A 252 -1.27 -11.64 30.66
C SER A 252 -2.24 -10.68 31.41
N PRO A 253 -2.91 -11.17 32.47
CA PRO A 253 -3.66 -10.30 33.37
C PRO A 253 -2.83 -9.15 33.97
N LEU A 254 -1.52 -9.35 34.15
CA LEU A 254 -0.61 -8.31 34.66
C LEU A 254 -0.46 -7.15 33.66
N ILE A 255 -0.29 -7.46 32.38
CA ILE A 255 -0.21 -6.44 31.31
C ILE A 255 -1.55 -5.75 31.11
N LEU A 256 -2.64 -6.52 31.13
CA LEU A 256 -3.99 -5.96 30.98
C LEU A 256 -4.38 -5.06 32.16
N SER A 257 -3.96 -5.37 33.39
CA SER A 257 -4.17 -4.48 34.54
C SER A 257 -3.36 -3.19 34.42
N ALA A 258 -2.11 -3.27 33.94
CA ALA A 258 -1.28 -2.09 33.67
C ALA A 258 -1.91 -1.18 32.61
N TYR A 259 -2.44 -1.75 31.53
CA TYR A 259 -3.21 -1.01 30.53
C TYR A 259 -4.44 -0.34 31.14
N ARG A 260 -5.23 -1.06 31.94
CA ARG A 260 -6.45 -0.52 32.56
C ARG A 260 -6.17 0.67 33.47
N ALA A 261 -5.06 0.65 34.22
CA ALA A 261 -4.61 1.75 35.06
C ALA A 261 -4.17 2.98 34.24
N ASN A 262 -3.54 2.74 33.08
CA ASN A 262 -2.95 3.78 32.23
C ASN A 262 -3.84 4.18 31.03
N ARG A 263 -5.05 3.64 30.93
CA ARG A 263 -5.93 3.81 29.76
C ARG A 263 -6.18 5.27 29.38
N HIS A 264 -6.19 6.17 30.36
CA HIS A 264 -6.39 7.60 30.19
C HIS A 264 -5.33 8.28 29.29
N HIS A 265 -4.16 7.67 29.11
CA HIS A 265 -3.17 8.12 28.14
C HIS A 265 -3.54 7.77 26.69
N PHE A 266 -4.31 6.70 26.48
CA PHE A 266 -4.56 6.10 25.17
C PHE A 266 -5.93 6.43 24.59
N ILE A 267 -6.95 6.61 25.43
CA ILE A 267 -8.35 6.82 25.02
C ILE A 267 -8.87 8.22 25.39
N THR A 268 -9.83 8.73 24.61
CA THR A 268 -10.58 9.97 24.91
C THR A 268 -11.92 9.61 25.57
N ILE A 269 -12.30 10.33 26.64
CA ILE A 269 -13.45 9.99 27.52
C ILE A 269 -14.82 10.22 26.84
N GLU A 270 -14.88 10.93 25.71
CA GLU A 270 -16.11 11.23 24.96
C GLU A 270 -16.58 10.08 24.04
N ASP A 271 -16.05 8.85 24.16
CA ASP A 271 -16.38 7.74 23.27
C ASP A 271 -17.73 7.08 23.61
N PRO A 272 -18.80 7.25 22.78
CA PRO A 272 -20.12 6.66 23.02
C PRO A 272 -20.12 5.12 22.88
N THR A 273 -19.05 4.51 22.36
CA THR A 273 -18.93 3.04 22.30
C THR A 273 -18.80 2.41 23.70
N LEU A 274 -18.42 3.19 24.73
CA LEU A 274 -18.37 2.71 26.11
C LEU A 274 -19.75 2.33 26.68
N ILE A 275 -20.85 2.84 26.13
CA ILE A 275 -22.21 2.50 26.57
C ILE A 275 -22.62 1.10 26.07
N SER A 276 -22.08 0.63 24.93
CA SER A 276 -22.35 -0.72 24.40
C SER A 276 -21.54 -1.84 25.06
N TYR A 277 -20.55 -1.50 25.90
CA TYR A 277 -19.71 -2.48 26.61
C TYR A 277 -20.01 -2.58 28.11
N LEU A 278 -21.09 -1.94 28.59
CA LEU A 278 -21.67 -2.30 29.88
C LEU A 278 -22.25 -3.72 29.72
N PRO A 279 -21.82 -4.72 30.52
CA PRO A 279 -22.34 -6.07 30.41
C PRO A 279 -23.86 -6.02 30.61
N SER A 280 -24.60 -6.70 29.73
CA SER A 280 -26.02 -6.95 29.95
C SER A 280 -26.22 -7.54 31.34
N ILE A 281 -27.13 -6.99 32.13
CA ILE A 281 -27.45 -7.35 33.53
C ILE A 281 -27.80 -8.86 33.72
N GLY A 282 -27.85 -9.65 32.64
CA GLY A 282 -28.13 -11.10 32.65
C GLY A 282 -26.95 -12.03 32.99
N GLU A 283 -25.70 -11.57 33.09
CA GLU A 283 -24.55 -12.43 33.47
C GLU A 283 -24.37 -12.63 34.99
N TYR A 284 -25.24 -12.06 35.83
CA TYR A 284 -25.22 -12.20 37.29
C TYR A 284 -25.92 -13.48 37.82
N LEU A 285 -25.95 -14.56 37.06
CA LEU A 285 -26.42 -15.86 37.58
C LEU A 285 -25.23 -16.76 37.97
N PRO A 286 -25.16 -17.24 39.23
CA PRO A 286 -23.99 -17.96 39.73
C PRO A 286 -23.90 -19.37 39.12
N VAL A 287 -22.80 -19.64 38.41
CA VAL A 287 -22.34 -21.00 38.08
C VAL A 287 -21.47 -21.51 39.23
N PRO A 288 -21.56 -22.78 39.67
CA PRO A 288 -20.83 -23.27 40.83
C PRO A 288 -19.31 -23.27 40.62
N ALA A 289 -18.59 -22.91 41.68
CA ALA A 289 -17.16 -22.59 41.74
C ALA A 289 -16.18 -23.73 41.35
N GLN A 290 -15.07 -23.34 40.72
CA GLN A 290 -13.79 -24.07 40.72
C GLN A 290 -12.68 -23.16 41.28
N PRO A 291 -11.62 -23.70 41.93
CA PRO A 291 -10.67 -22.91 42.70
C PRO A 291 -9.51 -22.33 41.86
N ASP A 292 -9.17 -21.07 42.18
CA ASP A 292 -7.83 -20.44 42.11
C ASP A 292 -7.26 -19.86 40.79
N LEU A 293 -7.77 -18.67 40.43
CA LEU A 293 -7.04 -17.41 40.12
C LEU A 293 -8.08 -16.25 40.20
N PRO A 294 -7.71 -14.99 40.51
CA PRO A 294 -8.67 -13.90 40.64
C PRO A 294 -9.29 -13.57 39.28
N GLN A 295 -10.54 -13.97 39.09
CA GLN A 295 -11.34 -13.54 37.95
C GLN A 295 -11.58 -12.02 38.07
N ILE A 296 -10.75 -11.23 37.40
CA ILE A 296 -11.12 -9.84 37.09
C ILE A 296 -12.18 -9.94 35.98
N SER A 297 -13.45 -9.91 36.38
CA SER A 297 -14.61 -9.92 35.49
C SER A 297 -14.59 -8.66 34.60
N GLY A 298 -14.31 -8.89 33.31
CA GLY A 298 -14.28 -7.88 32.26
C GLY A 298 -13.31 -8.31 31.17
N SER A 299 -13.82 -8.91 30.10
CA SER A 299 -13.02 -9.31 28.93
C SER A 299 -12.23 -8.11 28.40
N ALA A 300 -10.91 -8.22 28.30
CA ALA A 300 -10.12 -7.20 27.61
C ALA A 300 -10.55 -7.11 26.14
N PRO A 301 -10.53 -5.91 25.52
CA PRO A 301 -10.86 -5.78 24.11
C PRO A 301 -9.95 -6.67 23.24
N PRO A 302 -10.48 -7.32 22.20
CA PRO A 302 -9.68 -8.09 21.26
C PRO A 302 -8.57 -7.23 20.63
N LEU A 303 -7.45 -7.87 20.26
CA LEU A 303 -6.37 -7.21 19.53
C LEU A 303 -6.82 -6.67 18.16
N SER A 304 -7.86 -7.27 17.59
CA SER A 304 -8.51 -6.83 16.35
C SER A 304 -9.28 -5.52 16.47
N THR A 305 -9.48 -4.97 17.67
CA THR A 305 -10.21 -3.71 17.89
C THR A 305 -9.22 -2.57 18.11
N PRO A 306 -9.01 -1.69 17.11
CA PRO A 306 -8.10 -0.57 17.24
C PRO A 306 -8.59 0.43 18.29
N ILE A 307 -7.66 1.18 18.89
CA ILE A 307 -7.91 2.32 19.77
C ILE A 307 -8.08 3.55 18.87
N PRO A 308 -9.31 4.05 18.67
CA PRO A 308 -9.57 5.13 17.73
C PRO A 308 -8.82 6.41 18.11
N GLY A 309 -8.29 7.10 17.11
CA GLY A 309 -7.58 8.37 17.28
C GLY A 309 -6.18 8.27 17.89
N LEU A 310 -5.66 7.06 18.17
CA LEU A 310 -4.34 6.84 18.74
C LEU A 310 -3.28 6.55 17.67
N MET A 311 -2.25 7.39 17.63
CA MET A 311 -0.99 7.12 16.93
C MET A 311 0.06 6.61 17.93
N VAL A 312 0.73 5.50 17.61
CA VAL A 312 1.83 4.97 18.43
C VAL A 312 3.14 5.07 17.66
N LEU A 313 4.18 5.63 18.28
CA LEU A 313 5.52 5.78 17.73
C LEU A 313 6.50 4.88 18.46
N HIS A 314 7.26 4.04 17.76
CA HIS A 314 8.35 3.29 18.37
C HIS A 314 9.71 3.93 18.09
N LEU A 315 10.25 4.64 19.10
CA LEU A 315 11.48 5.43 19.00
C LEU A 315 12.53 4.90 19.99
N ARG A 316 13.47 4.09 19.51
CA ARG A 316 14.60 3.65 20.33
C ARG A 316 15.69 4.72 20.43
N ARG A 317 16.27 4.83 21.62
CA ARG A 317 17.31 5.78 22.04
C ARG A 317 18.41 5.05 22.80
N GLY A 318 19.44 5.76 23.25
CA GLY A 318 20.47 5.20 24.13
C GLY A 318 21.36 4.19 23.41
N ASP A 319 21.31 2.91 23.81
CA ASP A 319 22.08 1.80 23.22
C ASP A 319 21.87 1.66 21.71
N PHE A 320 20.70 2.13 21.23
CA PHE A 320 20.33 2.01 19.84
C PHE A 320 21.16 2.91 18.90
N GLU A 321 21.75 4.00 19.39
CA GLU A 321 22.64 4.82 18.54
C GLU A 321 23.84 4.00 18.05
N GLY A 322 24.48 3.26 18.97
CA GLY A 322 25.54 2.30 18.63
C GLY A 322 25.02 1.13 17.81
N HIS A 323 23.80 0.67 18.09
CA HIS A 323 23.19 -0.41 17.32
C HIS A 323 22.93 -0.02 15.86
N CYS A 324 22.56 1.22 15.55
CA CYS A 324 22.41 1.69 14.17
C CYS A 324 23.71 1.57 13.37
N HIS A 325 24.86 1.78 14.01
CA HIS A 325 26.16 1.52 13.40
C HIS A 325 26.39 0.03 13.13
N HIS A 326 25.91 -0.87 14.00
CA HIS A 326 25.98 -2.30 13.73
C HIS A 326 25.04 -2.71 12.59
N LEU A 327 23.82 -2.16 12.53
CA LEU A 327 22.89 -2.40 11.43
C LEU A 327 23.50 -1.96 10.09
N ALA A 328 24.17 -0.81 10.08
CA ALA A 328 24.98 -0.35 8.97
C ALA A 328 26.09 -1.35 8.63
N ARG A 329 26.93 -1.72 9.60
CA ARG A 329 28.02 -2.72 9.40
C ARG A 329 27.53 -4.03 8.80
N TYR A 330 26.33 -4.48 9.14
CA TYR A 330 25.76 -5.74 8.64
C TYR A 330 24.90 -5.57 7.38
N SER A 331 24.75 -4.36 6.84
CA SER A 331 23.80 -4.08 5.75
C SER A 331 22.39 -4.61 6.03
N SER A 332 21.96 -4.43 7.28
CA SER A 332 20.67 -4.94 7.73
C SER A 332 19.54 -4.24 6.99
N ARG A 333 18.64 -5.03 6.39
CA ARG A 333 17.33 -4.56 5.93
C ARG A 333 16.39 -4.38 7.13
N TYR A 334 15.15 -3.97 6.86
CA TYR A 334 14.09 -4.12 7.85
C TYR A 334 13.92 -5.59 8.27
N ASN A 335 13.54 -5.78 9.53
CA ASN A 335 13.30 -7.10 10.09
C ASN A 335 12.18 -7.82 9.30
N GLY A 336 12.18 -9.15 9.25
CA GLY A 336 11.39 -9.96 8.33
C GLY A 336 9.91 -9.57 8.24
N TYR A 337 9.20 -9.46 9.37
CA TYR A 337 7.79 -9.05 9.36
C TYR A 337 7.55 -7.57 9.04
N ASN A 338 8.55 -6.70 9.12
CA ASN A 338 8.45 -5.30 8.66
C ASN A 338 8.73 -5.16 7.15
N SER A 339 9.15 -6.23 6.49
CA SER A 339 9.64 -6.20 5.10
C SER A 339 8.64 -6.76 4.09
N PHE A 340 7.38 -7.00 4.47
CA PHE A 340 6.38 -7.47 3.52
C PHE A 340 6.12 -6.44 2.42
N PRO A 341 5.98 -6.86 1.14
CA PRO A 341 5.81 -5.93 0.00
C PRO A 341 4.56 -5.05 0.05
N HIS A 342 3.53 -5.44 0.80
CA HIS A 342 2.27 -4.69 0.88
C HIS A 342 2.31 -3.56 1.92
N PHE A 343 3.43 -3.38 2.63
CA PHE A 343 3.61 -2.22 3.49
C PHE A 343 3.99 -0.99 2.68
N PRO A 344 3.51 0.20 3.07
CA PRO A 344 3.69 1.45 2.34
C PRO A 344 5.12 2.00 2.38
N ASP A 345 6.03 1.42 3.16
CA ASP A 345 7.37 1.95 3.36
C ASP A 345 8.39 0.79 3.45
N HIS A 346 9.56 0.95 2.85
CA HIS A 346 10.60 -0.09 2.73
C HIS A 346 12.00 0.48 2.96
N PHE A 347 12.95 -0.38 3.31
CA PHE A 347 14.36 -0.02 3.43
C PHE A 347 15.26 -1.13 2.90
N ASP A 348 16.03 -0.80 1.89
CA ASP A 348 17.06 -1.67 1.35
C ASP A 348 18.39 -0.90 1.29
N PRO A 349 19.47 -1.39 1.93
CA PRO A 349 20.73 -0.70 2.02
C PRO A 349 21.74 -1.09 0.91
N SER A 350 21.46 -2.16 0.14
CA SER A 350 22.26 -2.58 -1.06
C SER A 350 22.33 -1.52 -2.16
N VAL A 351 21.48 -0.53 -1.97
CA VAL A 351 20.98 0.57 -2.76
C VAL A 351 22.18 1.60 -2.73
N LEU A 352 23.12 1.49 -1.77
CA LEU A 352 24.41 2.21 -1.73
C LEU A 352 25.56 1.54 -2.53
N GLY A 353 25.34 0.38 -3.17
CA GLY A 353 26.37 -0.34 -3.93
C GLY A 353 27.54 -0.88 -3.10
N MET A 354 27.39 -0.97 -1.77
CA MET A 354 28.45 -1.41 -0.85
C MET A 354 28.19 -2.84 -0.35
N SER A 355 29.23 -3.65 -0.32
CA SER A 355 29.19 -5.02 0.22
C SER A 355 29.74 -5.05 1.65
N GLY A 356 29.37 -6.10 2.40
CA GLY A 356 29.65 -6.39 3.81
C GLY A 356 31.08 -6.19 4.37
N GLN A 357 32.05 -5.68 3.60
CA GLN A 357 33.47 -5.71 3.92
C GLN A 357 34.18 -4.32 3.96
N ASP A 358 33.57 -3.21 3.50
CA ASP A 358 34.25 -1.90 3.33
C ASP A 358 33.84 -0.80 4.38
N TRP A 359 33.29 -1.17 5.54
CA TRP A 359 32.40 -0.28 6.35
C TRP A 359 33.02 0.71 7.34
N ASP A 360 34.23 0.49 7.84
CA ASP A 360 34.68 1.18 9.08
C ASP A 360 34.93 2.71 8.91
N GLU A 361 34.83 3.26 7.69
CA GLU A 361 35.12 4.68 7.43
C GLU A 361 34.04 5.46 6.64
N ASP A 362 32.95 4.84 6.16
CA ASP A 362 31.96 5.58 5.32
C ASP A 362 30.86 6.28 6.14
N LYS A 363 31.03 7.60 6.29
CA LYS A 363 30.05 8.50 6.91
C LYS A 363 28.70 8.55 6.18
N ALA A 364 28.64 8.24 4.87
CA ALA A 364 27.41 8.15 4.07
C ALA A 364 26.47 7.08 4.63
N TYR A 365 27.01 5.88 4.67
CA TYR A 365 26.29 4.67 4.91
C TYR A 365 25.81 4.63 6.36
N ASN A 366 26.67 5.07 7.28
CA ASN A 366 26.30 5.28 8.67
C ASN A 366 25.22 6.36 8.85
N ASN A 367 25.22 7.42 8.03
CA ASN A 367 24.20 8.47 8.11
C ASN A 367 22.84 7.99 7.58
N LEU A 368 22.78 7.26 6.46
CA LEU A 368 21.51 6.66 5.98
C LEU A 368 20.84 5.85 7.10
N TYR A 369 21.61 4.95 7.73
CA TYR A 369 21.08 4.18 8.85
C TYR A 369 20.65 5.08 10.00
N LYS A 370 21.44 6.09 10.38
CA LYS A 370 21.06 7.00 11.48
C LYS A 370 19.74 7.73 11.24
N GLU A 371 19.45 8.17 10.02
CA GLU A 371 18.20 8.89 9.73
C GLU A 371 16.95 8.01 9.89
N HIS A 372 17.04 6.72 9.58
CA HIS A 372 15.90 5.79 9.68
C HIS A 372 15.86 5.05 11.02
N CYS A 373 17.02 4.74 11.59
CA CYS A 373 17.17 3.96 12.82
C CYS A 373 17.18 4.83 14.09
N TYR A 374 17.70 6.06 13.98
CA TYR A 374 17.87 7.01 15.10
C TYR A 374 17.52 8.46 14.69
N PRO A 375 16.27 8.73 14.24
CA PRO A 375 15.90 10.06 13.74
C PRO A 375 15.95 11.12 14.83
N ASP A 376 16.29 12.35 14.47
CA ASP A 376 16.21 13.52 15.35
C ASP A 376 14.76 14.01 15.56
N ILE A 377 14.55 14.94 16.50
CA ILE A 377 13.21 15.45 16.85
C ILE A 377 12.50 16.08 15.65
N ASN A 378 13.21 16.83 14.80
CA ASN A 378 12.61 17.49 13.65
C ASN A 378 12.14 16.47 12.61
N GLN A 379 12.94 15.43 12.37
CA GLN A 379 12.60 14.31 11.49
C GLN A 379 11.37 13.55 12.01
N ILE A 380 11.26 13.37 13.33
CA ILE A 380 10.11 12.72 13.97
C ILE A 380 8.84 13.56 13.81
N VAL A 381 8.86 14.84 14.20
CA VAL A 381 7.70 15.74 14.13
C VAL A 381 7.20 15.84 12.70
N LYS A 382 8.12 16.02 11.74
CA LYS A 382 7.81 15.98 10.30
C LYS A 382 7.03 14.72 9.93
N ARG A 383 7.55 13.53 10.25
CA ARG A 383 6.93 12.26 9.86
C ARG A 383 5.57 12.07 10.50
N VAL A 384 5.42 12.47 11.76
CA VAL A 384 4.16 12.42 12.51
C VAL A 384 3.10 13.31 11.85
N GLY A 385 3.46 14.55 11.49
CA GLY A 385 2.55 15.49 10.83
C GLY A 385 2.05 14.97 9.47
N GLU A 386 2.95 14.40 8.65
CA GLU A 386 2.62 13.83 7.35
C GLU A 386 1.63 12.66 7.46
N ILE A 387 1.90 11.74 8.39
CA ILE A 387 1.04 10.58 8.62
C ILE A 387 -0.32 11.04 9.14
N ARG A 388 -0.35 11.99 10.08
CA ARG A 388 -1.58 12.57 10.63
C ARG A 388 -2.46 13.13 9.52
N GLN A 389 -1.87 13.93 8.64
CA GLN A 389 -2.57 14.51 7.50
C GLN A 389 -3.11 13.42 6.54
N SER A 390 -2.29 12.42 6.20
CA SER A 390 -2.70 11.33 5.29
C SER A 390 -3.91 10.53 5.81
N VAL A 391 -3.97 10.31 7.13
CA VAL A 391 -5.04 9.56 7.79
C VAL A 391 -6.32 10.39 7.86
N GLU A 392 -6.19 11.68 8.19
CA GLU A 392 -7.31 12.63 8.18
C GLU A 392 -7.90 12.79 6.76
N GLU A 393 -7.07 12.81 5.72
CA GLU A 393 -7.50 12.85 4.31
C GLU A 393 -8.30 11.60 3.90
N SER A 394 -7.85 10.40 4.30
CA SER A 394 -8.49 9.12 3.96
C SER A 394 -9.89 8.93 4.55
N ARG A 395 -10.28 9.77 5.53
CA ARG A 395 -11.50 9.63 6.33
C ARG A 395 -12.64 10.56 5.95
N LYS A 396 -12.44 11.47 4.99
CA LYS A 396 -13.51 12.34 4.49
C LYS A 396 -14.60 11.46 3.85
N PRO A 397 -15.86 11.45 4.36
CA PRO A 397 -16.91 10.62 3.79
C PRO A 397 -17.25 11.08 2.37
N GLU A 398 -17.48 10.13 1.45
CA GLU A 398 -18.16 10.41 0.18
C GLU A 398 -19.53 11.01 0.48
N GLN A 399 -19.82 12.19 -0.08
CA GLN A 399 -21.15 12.80 0.01
C GLN A 399 -22.20 11.84 -0.58
N SER A 400 -22.97 11.16 0.28
CA SER A 400 -24.11 10.35 -0.16
C SER A 400 -25.19 11.27 -0.73
N THR A 401 -25.68 10.98 -1.92
CA THR A 401 -26.73 11.75 -2.62
C THR A 401 -28.16 11.45 -2.16
N ASP A 402 -28.36 10.84 -0.98
CA ASP A 402 -29.68 10.45 -0.47
C ASP A 402 -30.23 11.51 0.52
N ASP A 403 -30.93 12.49 -0.04
CA ASP A 403 -31.53 13.66 0.62
C ASP A 403 -32.87 13.32 1.31
N SER A 404 -33.04 12.08 1.78
CA SER A 404 -34.27 11.66 2.46
C SER A 404 -34.29 12.16 3.90
N TRP A 405 -35.46 12.53 4.41
CA TRP A 405 -35.59 12.94 5.82
C TRP A 405 -35.11 11.87 6.82
N PHE A 406 -35.06 10.61 6.39
CA PHE A 406 -34.50 9.50 7.17
C PHE A 406 -32.97 9.59 7.31
N SER A 407 -32.23 10.04 6.30
CA SER A 407 -30.76 10.19 6.38
C SER A 407 -30.36 11.28 7.38
N HIS A 408 -31.11 12.39 7.42
CA HIS A 408 -30.94 13.44 8.43
C HIS A 408 -31.30 12.98 9.85
N LEU A 409 -32.34 12.15 10.00
CA LEU A 409 -32.69 11.58 11.30
C LEU A 409 -31.61 10.62 11.79
N PHE A 410 -31.05 9.78 10.92
CA PHE A 410 -29.94 8.87 11.25
C PHE A 410 -28.62 9.61 11.54
N ALA A 411 -28.31 10.69 10.83
CA ALA A 411 -27.15 11.54 11.12
C ALA A 411 -27.28 12.26 12.47
N TRP A 412 -28.49 12.71 12.82
CA TRP A 412 -28.77 13.32 14.12
C TRP A 412 -28.71 12.30 15.27
N PHE A 413 -29.19 11.06 15.07
CA PHE A 413 -29.05 9.98 16.05
C PHE A 413 -27.61 9.45 16.19
N ARG A 414 -26.76 9.59 15.16
CA ARG A 414 -25.35 9.14 15.19
C ARG A 414 -24.38 10.13 15.83
N GLY A 415 -24.79 11.36 16.14
CA GLY A 415 -23.91 12.36 16.73
C GLY A 415 -22.65 12.57 15.89
N SER A 416 -22.77 13.25 14.74
CA SER A 416 -21.60 13.64 13.93
C SER A 416 -20.79 14.72 14.66
N ASP A 417 -19.94 14.32 15.58
CA ASP A 417 -18.93 15.19 16.18
C ASP A 417 -17.66 15.10 15.34
N GLU A 418 -17.26 16.20 14.69
CA GLU A 418 -16.04 16.30 13.86
C GLU A 418 -14.78 15.83 14.61
N ARG A 419 -14.83 15.80 15.95
CA ARG A 419 -13.76 15.27 16.82
C ARG A 419 -13.50 13.78 16.65
N GLN A 420 -14.51 12.97 16.34
CA GLN A 420 -14.38 11.50 16.33
C GLN A 420 -13.49 10.95 15.20
N HIS A 421 -13.10 11.79 14.23
CA HIS A 421 -12.44 11.38 12.99
C HIS A 421 -10.94 11.72 12.90
N ARG A 422 -10.40 12.44 13.89
CA ARG A 422 -9.01 12.94 13.90
C ARG A 422 -8.08 12.05 14.72
N LEU A 423 -6.79 11.97 14.38
CA LEU A 423 -5.79 11.48 15.33
C LEU A 423 -5.61 12.52 16.44
N GLN A 424 -5.96 12.13 17.65
CA GLN A 424 -6.04 13.00 18.83
C GLN A 424 -4.90 12.76 19.80
N ARG A 425 -4.37 11.53 19.86
CA ARG A 425 -3.37 11.12 20.83
C ARG A 425 -2.13 10.52 20.18
N ILE A 426 -0.97 10.82 20.76
CA ILE A 426 0.31 10.16 20.48
C ILE A 426 0.73 9.40 21.72
N TYR A 427 1.14 8.15 21.51
CA TYR A 427 1.89 7.41 22.51
C TYR A 427 3.28 7.03 21.98
N VAL A 428 4.33 7.50 22.66
CA VAL A 428 5.72 7.26 22.28
C VAL A 428 6.31 6.12 23.10
N MET A 429 6.51 4.98 22.45
CA MET A 429 7.25 3.86 23.00
C MET A 429 8.75 4.11 22.91
N THR A 430 9.43 4.27 24.04
CA THR A 430 10.83 4.69 24.01
C THR A 430 11.60 4.38 25.30
N ASN A 431 12.89 4.11 25.14
CA ASN A 431 13.85 4.08 26.25
C ASN A 431 14.61 5.42 26.43
N GLY A 432 14.19 6.49 25.73
CA GLY A 432 14.75 7.84 25.84
C GLY A 432 14.78 8.38 27.28
N ARG A 433 15.68 9.35 27.49
CA ARG A 433 15.78 10.11 28.75
C ARG A 433 14.68 11.17 28.79
N ASN A 434 14.27 11.56 29.99
CA ASN A 434 13.16 12.48 30.19
C ASN A 434 13.42 13.85 29.54
N GLU A 435 14.66 14.36 29.57
CA GLU A 435 14.97 15.67 28.96
C GLU A 435 14.69 15.68 27.45
N TRP A 436 15.09 14.62 26.76
CA TRP A 436 14.83 14.46 25.32
C TRP A 436 13.33 14.28 25.02
N LEU A 437 12.59 13.64 25.93
CA LEU A 437 11.14 13.47 25.79
C LEU A 437 10.39 14.77 26.01
N ASP A 438 10.85 15.61 26.93
CA ASP A 438 10.27 16.94 27.15
C ASP A 438 10.44 17.81 25.90
N GLU A 439 11.63 17.78 25.26
CA GLU A 439 11.88 18.44 23.98
C GLU A 439 10.98 17.89 22.85
N LEU A 440 10.86 16.56 22.74
CA LEU A 440 9.99 15.95 21.73
C LEU A 440 8.52 16.31 21.94
N LYS A 441 8.02 16.25 23.19
CA LYS A 441 6.64 16.61 23.53
C LYS A 441 6.36 18.07 23.17
N ALA A 442 7.28 18.98 23.51
CA ALA A 442 7.17 20.39 23.14
C ALA A 442 7.09 20.58 21.63
N ALA A 443 7.98 19.92 20.87
CA ALA A 443 8.00 20.03 19.41
C ALA A 443 6.73 19.45 18.75
N LEU A 444 6.19 18.34 19.27
CA LEU A 444 4.91 17.78 18.81
C LEU A 444 3.72 18.70 19.15
N ALA A 445 3.77 19.38 20.29
CA ALA A 445 2.72 20.35 20.63
C ALA A 445 2.78 21.62 19.78
N GLU A 446 3.98 22.09 19.43
CA GLU A 446 4.19 23.16 18.45
C GLU A 446 3.63 22.78 17.07
N ASP A 447 3.68 21.51 16.69
CA ASP A 447 3.06 20.93 15.47
C ASP A 447 1.53 20.76 15.57
N GLY A 448 0.91 21.13 16.70
CA GLY A 448 -0.54 21.17 16.86
C GLY A 448 -1.15 19.91 17.49
N TRP A 449 -0.39 19.14 18.25
CA TRP A 449 -0.91 18.12 19.15
C TRP A 449 -1.26 18.71 20.53
N ASP A 450 -2.34 18.22 21.15
CA ASP A 450 -2.64 18.59 22.54
C ASP A 450 -1.58 17.97 23.46
N MET A 451 -0.95 18.78 24.31
CA MET A 451 0.02 18.31 25.32
C MET A 451 -0.55 17.18 26.20
N ASN A 452 -1.85 17.22 26.53
CA ASN A 452 -2.51 16.16 27.29
C ASN A 452 -2.81 14.90 26.46
N GLY A 453 -2.68 15.02 25.14
CA GLY A 453 -2.79 13.93 24.17
C GLY A 453 -1.45 13.25 23.85
N ILE A 454 -0.32 13.76 24.35
CA ILE A 454 1.00 13.17 24.12
C ILE A 454 1.46 12.44 25.39
N ALA A 455 1.57 11.11 25.32
CA ALA A 455 2.08 10.27 26.38
C ALA A 455 3.28 9.44 25.91
N THR A 456 4.07 8.93 26.83
CA THR A 456 5.26 8.12 26.56
C THR A 456 5.36 6.94 27.53
N SER A 457 6.19 5.93 27.22
CA SER A 457 6.44 4.82 28.16
C SER A 457 6.96 5.28 29.53
N ARG A 458 7.48 6.52 29.65
CA ARG A 458 7.96 7.10 30.92
C ARG A 458 6.85 7.74 31.75
N ASP A 459 5.70 8.01 31.15
CA ASP A 459 4.55 8.61 31.83
C ASP A 459 3.64 7.56 32.50
N LEU A 460 3.85 6.28 32.20
CA LEU A 460 3.03 5.19 32.72
C LEU A 460 3.20 5.01 34.24
N ALA A 461 2.08 5.00 34.95
CA ALA A 461 1.99 4.59 36.35
C ALA A 461 1.99 3.06 36.43
N LEU A 462 3.15 2.47 36.73
CA LEU A 462 3.36 1.03 36.79
C LEU A 462 3.68 0.58 38.22
N THR A 463 3.10 -0.54 38.64
CA THR A 463 3.48 -1.20 39.89
C THR A 463 4.92 -1.74 39.82
N TRP A 464 5.50 -2.08 40.98
CA TRP A 464 6.82 -2.71 41.05
C TRP A 464 6.94 -3.93 40.12
N GLU A 465 5.93 -4.79 40.10
CA GLU A 465 5.88 -5.98 39.23
C GLU A 465 5.76 -5.65 37.74
N GLN A 466 4.97 -4.64 37.38
CA GLN A 466 4.72 -4.27 35.98
C GLN A 466 5.92 -3.60 35.32
N LYS A 467 6.77 -2.90 36.08
CA LYS A 467 7.91 -2.14 35.55
C LYS A 467 8.84 -2.98 34.68
N TYR A 468 9.14 -4.22 35.10
CA TYR A 468 10.10 -5.10 34.42
C TYR A 468 9.53 -5.87 33.22
N VAL A 469 8.20 -5.80 33.01
CA VAL A 469 7.51 -6.36 31.84
C VAL A 469 6.80 -5.29 31.00
N SER A 470 7.09 -4.01 31.26
CA SER A 470 6.42 -2.85 30.66
C SER A 470 6.52 -2.77 29.14
N GLN A 471 7.59 -3.31 28.54
CA GLN A 471 7.71 -3.39 27.08
C GLN A 471 6.59 -4.21 26.43
N VAL A 472 6.01 -5.16 27.17
CA VAL A 472 4.88 -5.97 26.68
C VAL A 472 3.57 -5.17 26.69
N LEU A 473 3.41 -4.24 27.64
CA LEU A 473 2.32 -3.25 27.61
C LEU A 473 2.44 -2.33 26.40
N ASP A 474 3.65 -1.84 26.09
CA ASP A 474 3.90 -1.04 24.89
C ASP A 474 3.46 -1.78 23.62
N MET A 475 3.81 -3.06 23.50
CA MET A 475 3.37 -3.90 22.39
C MET A 475 1.86 -4.06 22.31
N TYR A 476 1.19 -4.27 23.45
CA TYR A 476 -0.27 -4.40 23.50
C TYR A 476 -0.96 -3.13 22.98
N VAL A 477 -0.49 -1.96 23.42
CA VAL A 477 -1.02 -0.66 22.98
C VAL A 477 -0.75 -0.43 21.49
N ALA A 478 0.46 -0.72 21.02
CA ALA A 478 0.86 -0.53 19.63
C ALA A 478 0.15 -1.47 18.65
N ALA A 479 -0.04 -2.74 19.04
CA ALA A 479 -0.79 -3.71 18.24
C ALA A 479 -2.22 -3.23 17.99
N ARG A 480 -2.80 -2.53 18.98
CA ARG A 480 -4.14 -1.95 18.91
C ARG A 480 -4.16 -0.49 18.48
N ALA A 481 -3.03 0.13 18.17
CA ALA A 481 -3.02 1.53 17.73
C ALA A 481 -3.83 1.68 16.44
N GLU A 482 -4.55 2.78 16.29
CA GLU A 482 -5.14 3.10 14.99
C GLU A 482 -4.05 3.22 13.93
N VAL A 483 -2.95 3.93 14.27
CA VAL A 483 -1.78 4.07 13.40
C VAL A 483 -0.53 3.72 14.19
N PHE A 484 0.32 2.87 13.61
CA PHE A 484 1.61 2.50 14.18
C PHE A 484 2.74 2.96 13.27
N VAL A 485 3.70 3.70 13.84
CA VAL A 485 4.93 4.14 13.17
C VAL A 485 6.09 3.41 13.82
N GLY A 486 6.62 2.41 13.12
CA GLY A 486 7.73 1.59 13.58
C GLY A 486 9.06 2.12 13.07
N ASN A 487 10.17 1.70 13.69
CA ASN A 487 11.51 2.00 13.18
C ASN A 487 12.02 1.01 12.10
N GLY A 488 11.22 -0.01 11.75
CA GLY A 488 11.54 -1.05 10.76
C GLY A 488 12.65 -2.05 11.14
N PHE A 489 13.65 -1.64 11.93
CA PHE A 489 14.81 -2.48 12.29
C PHE A 489 14.62 -3.31 13.56
N SER A 490 13.82 -2.85 14.51
CA SER A 490 13.67 -3.54 15.79
C SER A 490 12.74 -4.74 15.69
N SER A 491 13.14 -5.87 16.28
CA SER A 491 12.28 -7.04 16.49
C SER A 491 11.03 -6.72 17.30
N LEU A 492 11.04 -5.68 18.14
CA LEU A 492 9.83 -5.21 18.82
C LEU A 492 8.80 -4.63 17.82
N SER A 493 9.25 -3.80 16.87
CA SER A 493 8.41 -3.31 15.76
C SER A 493 7.87 -4.51 14.97
N SER A 494 8.74 -5.47 14.67
CA SER A 494 8.40 -6.68 13.94
C SER A 494 7.33 -7.53 14.63
N ASN A 495 7.40 -7.68 15.95
CA ASN A 495 6.37 -8.36 16.74
C ASN A 495 5.02 -7.63 16.70
N ILE A 496 5.04 -6.30 16.80
CA ILE A 496 3.83 -5.49 16.70
C ILE A 496 3.20 -5.66 15.31
N VAL A 497 4.01 -5.62 14.26
CA VAL A 497 3.54 -5.84 12.88
C VAL A 497 3.00 -7.25 12.69
N MET A 498 3.70 -8.28 13.18
CA MET A 498 3.21 -9.66 13.17
C MET A 498 1.83 -9.78 13.84
N LEU A 499 1.64 -9.16 15.02
CA LEU A 499 0.34 -9.15 15.70
C LEU A 499 -0.73 -8.34 14.96
N ARG A 500 -0.38 -7.19 14.37
CA ARG A 500 -1.29 -6.37 13.55
C ARG A 500 -1.77 -7.13 12.33
N MET A 501 -0.86 -7.78 11.61
CA MET A 501 -1.18 -8.60 10.44
C MET A 501 -2.06 -9.81 10.83
N ALA A 502 -1.75 -10.50 11.93
CA ALA A 502 -2.56 -11.62 12.42
C ALA A 502 -3.99 -11.20 12.80
N ASN A 503 -4.18 -9.93 13.17
CA ASN A 503 -5.46 -9.35 13.53
C ASN A 503 -6.11 -8.56 12.38
N ASN A 504 -5.64 -8.74 11.14
CA ASN A 504 -6.18 -8.11 9.93
C ASN A 504 -6.24 -6.58 10.01
N VAL A 505 -5.28 -5.96 10.71
CA VAL A 505 -5.13 -4.51 10.69
C VAL A 505 -4.60 -4.11 9.31
N ASP A 506 -5.29 -3.15 8.69
CA ASP A 506 -4.92 -2.59 7.38
C ASP A 506 -3.41 -2.23 7.35
N PRO A 507 -2.63 -2.79 6.39
CA PRO A 507 -1.22 -2.46 6.24
C PRO A 507 -0.92 -0.98 6.07
N GLN A 508 -1.85 -0.20 5.51
CA GLN A 508 -1.72 1.25 5.38
C GLN A 508 -1.73 1.96 6.74
N LYS A 509 -2.07 1.27 7.82
CA LYS A 509 -1.99 1.79 9.19
C LYS A 509 -0.66 1.47 9.87
N THR A 510 0.31 0.96 9.13
CA THR A 510 1.67 0.64 9.57
C THR A 510 2.66 1.38 8.67
N ARG A 511 3.49 2.28 9.22
CA ARG A 511 4.36 3.20 8.46
C ARG A 511 5.86 3.10 8.85
N PHE A 512 6.76 3.31 7.86
CA PHE A 512 8.25 3.43 7.90
C PHE A 512 8.73 4.67 7.04
N TRP A 513 9.83 4.74 6.26
CA TRP A 513 10.24 5.97 5.44
C TRP A 513 10.69 5.61 3.97
N PHE A 514 10.33 6.38 2.89
CA PHE A 514 10.74 6.13 1.45
C PHE A 514 10.94 7.40 0.57
N THR A 515 11.96 7.42 -0.32
CA THR A 515 12.38 8.56 -1.17
C THR A 515 12.76 8.18 -2.63
N VAL A 516 12.47 9.06 -3.60
CA VAL A 516 12.75 8.82 -5.04
C VAL A 516 13.61 9.92 -5.64
N LEU A 517 14.68 9.54 -6.37
CA LEU A 517 15.43 10.41 -7.27
C LEU A 517 14.87 10.28 -8.70
N ALA A 518 14.53 11.39 -9.34
CA ALA A 518 14.06 11.39 -10.72
C ALA A 518 14.90 12.25 -11.64
N VAL A 519 14.92 11.88 -12.93
CA VAL A 519 15.52 12.68 -14.02
C VAL A 519 14.55 12.90 -15.18
N GLU A 520 14.61 14.08 -15.78
CA GLU A 520 13.79 14.49 -16.93
C GLU A 520 14.69 15.13 -18.00
N SER A 521 14.51 14.73 -19.26
CA SER A 521 15.33 15.15 -20.41
C SER A 521 14.62 14.90 -21.76
N SER A 522 13.30 14.98 -21.80
CA SER A 522 12.51 14.68 -23.01
C SER A 522 12.60 15.76 -24.09
N ALA A 523 12.89 17.01 -23.72
CA ALA A 523 12.89 18.17 -24.59
C ALA A 523 14.24 18.94 -24.57
N ASP A 524 14.27 20.12 -23.95
CA ASP A 524 15.41 21.04 -23.90
C ASP A 524 15.90 21.33 -22.47
N ASP A 525 15.10 21.06 -21.44
CA ASP A 525 15.48 21.26 -20.03
C ASP A 525 16.10 20.01 -19.41
N THR A 526 17.24 20.18 -18.72
CA THR A 526 17.87 19.07 -17.99
C THR A 526 17.50 19.16 -16.52
N CYS A 527 16.75 18.18 -16.02
CA CYS A 527 16.18 18.25 -14.68
C CYS A 527 16.51 17.02 -13.84
N ALA A 528 16.71 17.26 -12.54
CA ALA A 528 16.77 16.22 -11.52
C ALA A 528 15.99 16.67 -10.28
N ALA A 529 15.31 15.77 -9.59
CA ALA A 529 14.51 16.07 -8.40
C ALA A 529 14.56 14.92 -7.40
N ILE A 530 14.37 15.23 -6.11
CA ILE A 530 14.14 14.23 -5.06
C ILE A 530 12.82 14.55 -4.38
N VAL A 531 11.93 13.55 -4.33
CA VAL A 531 10.60 13.63 -3.73
C VAL A 531 10.42 12.47 -2.77
N ASP A 532 9.86 12.72 -1.58
CA ASP A 532 9.51 11.68 -0.62
C ASP A 532 8.05 11.21 -0.79
N SER A 533 7.70 10.06 -0.20
CA SER A 533 6.34 9.50 -0.26
C SER A 533 5.26 10.40 0.35
N ASN A 534 5.62 11.51 1.01
CA ASN A 534 4.73 12.47 1.67
C ASN A 534 4.46 13.73 0.84
N ARG A 535 4.61 13.65 -0.49
CA ARG A 535 4.39 14.78 -1.41
C ARG A 535 5.37 15.94 -1.20
N ARG A 536 6.48 15.74 -0.50
CA ARG A 536 7.47 16.81 -0.33
C ARG A 536 8.55 16.76 -1.39
N ILE A 537 8.82 17.94 -1.94
CA ILE A 537 9.96 18.17 -2.80
C ILE A 537 11.16 18.46 -1.91
N LEU A 538 12.06 17.48 -1.75
CA LEU A 538 13.29 17.67 -0.99
C LEU A 538 14.28 18.55 -1.75
N SER A 539 14.28 18.43 -3.08
CA SER A 539 15.14 19.20 -3.97
C SER A 539 14.63 19.14 -5.42
N ASN A 540 14.84 20.20 -6.19
CA ASN A 540 14.42 20.30 -7.59
C ASN A 540 15.37 21.22 -8.38
N VAL A 541 16.17 20.64 -9.26
CA VAL A 541 17.13 21.36 -10.10
C VAL A 541 16.67 21.31 -11.55
N VAL A 542 16.52 22.49 -12.15
CA VAL A 542 16.21 22.67 -13.58
C VAL A 542 17.33 23.50 -14.21
N ILE A 543 18.10 22.92 -15.12
CA ILE A 543 19.13 23.61 -15.90
C ILE A 543 18.53 23.93 -17.27
N LYS A 544 18.24 25.21 -17.49
CA LYS A 544 17.73 25.73 -18.77
C LYS A 544 18.87 25.78 -19.80
N ASN A 545 18.64 25.22 -20.99
CA ASN A 545 19.61 25.23 -22.10
C ASN A 545 19.31 26.30 -23.16
N PHE A 546 18.52 27.31 -22.78
CA PHE A 546 17.93 28.29 -23.69
C PHE A 546 18.97 29.11 -24.47
N ASP A 547 19.98 29.66 -23.80
CA ASP A 547 20.98 30.55 -24.41
C ASP A 547 21.80 29.87 -25.53
N GLU A 548 22.03 28.55 -25.43
CA GLU A 548 22.74 27.78 -26.46
C GLU A 548 21.85 27.44 -27.67
N LEU A 549 20.53 27.41 -27.48
CA LEU A 549 19.54 27.07 -28.50
C LEU A 549 18.97 28.33 -29.19
N GLU A 550 19.03 29.49 -28.55
CA GLU A 550 18.55 30.78 -29.07
C GLU A 550 19.19 31.12 -30.42
N GLN A 551 20.50 30.90 -30.58
CA GLN A 551 21.24 31.12 -31.84
C GLN A 551 20.69 30.31 -33.03
N TRP A 552 19.95 29.23 -32.77
CA TRP A 552 19.36 28.36 -33.79
C TRP A 552 17.89 28.69 -34.09
N GLY A 553 17.32 29.70 -33.42
CA GLY A 553 15.93 30.11 -33.61
C GLY A 553 14.91 29.07 -33.12
N GLY A 554 15.32 28.13 -32.27
CA GLY A 554 14.47 27.06 -31.71
C GLY A 554 15.28 25.84 -31.24
N ILE A 555 14.60 24.81 -30.72
CA ILE A 555 15.24 23.58 -30.23
C ILE A 555 15.91 22.83 -31.40
N HIS A 556 17.24 22.81 -31.43
CA HIS A 556 18.03 22.01 -32.34
C HIS A 556 18.37 20.65 -31.69
N PRO A 557 17.84 19.51 -32.17
CA PRO A 557 17.94 18.22 -31.46
C PRO A 557 19.37 17.80 -31.09
N ALA A 558 20.33 17.96 -32.01
CA ALA A 558 21.72 17.57 -31.73
C ALA A 558 22.37 18.42 -30.62
N VAL A 559 22.01 19.70 -30.52
CA VAL A 559 22.54 20.61 -29.49
C VAL A 559 21.90 20.30 -28.15
N ALA A 560 20.59 20.04 -28.13
CA ALA A 560 19.86 19.63 -26.93
C ALA A 560 20.43 18.33 -26.33
N VAL A 561 20.75 17.33 -27.16
CA VAL A 561 21.39 16.08 -26.70
C VAL A 561 22.73 16.35 -26.03
N LEU A 562 23.60 17.13 -26.66
CA LEU A 562 24.91 17.49 -26.09
C LEU A 562 24.78 18.27 -24.78
N ALA A 563 23.79 19.18 -24.71
CA ALA A 563 23.50 19.94 -23.50
C ALA A 563 23.04 19.02 -22.36
N HIS A 564 22.12 18.08 -22.60
CA HIS A 564 21.71 17.09 -21.60
C HIS A 564 22.89 16.21 -21.15
N GLN A 565 23.72 15.72 -22.08
CA GLN A 565 24.90 14.90 -21.74
C GLN A 565 25.86 15.63 -20.82
N ARG A 566 26.09 16.92 -21.07
CA ARG A 566 26.94 17.77 -20.23
C ARG A 566 26.30 18.08 -18.88
N ASN A 567 25.00 18.38 -18.86
CA ASN A 567 24.33 18.95 -17.69
C ASN A 567 23.70 17.92 -16.75
N MET A 568 23.37 16.71 -17.22
CA MET A 568 22.68 15.70 -16.41
C MET A 568 23.48 15.29 -15.16
N PRO A 569 24.79 15.01 -15.23
CA PRO A 569 25.59 14.74 -14.03
C PRO A 569 25.60 15.91 -13.06
N THR A 570 25.65 17.15 -13.57
CA THR A 570 25.60 18.37 -12.75
C THR A 570 24.25 18.54 -12.06
N ALA A 571 23.14 18.28 -12.77
CA ALA A 571 21.80 18.36 -12.21
C ALA A 571 21.62 17.37 -11.06
N ILE A 572 22.03 16.11 -11.26
CA ILE A 572 21.96 15.06 -10.23
C ILE A 572 22.87 15.38 -9.04
N LYS A 573 24.10 15.84 -9.29
CA LYS A 573 24.99 16.27 -8.20
C LYS A 573 24.37 17.39 -7.36
N ARG A 574 23.84 18.44 -8.02
CA ARG A 574 23.22 19.57 -7.34
C ARG A 574 21.97 19.17 -6.56
N VAL A 575 21.13 18.30 -7.12
CA VAL A 575 19.88 17.91 -6.46
C VAL A 575 20.16 17.19 -5.15
N LEU A 576 21.20 16.35 -5.14
CA LEU A 576 21.70 15.65 -3.96
C LEU A 576 22.31 16.62 -2.94
N GLU A 577 23.14 17.55 -3.38
CA GLU A 577 23.71 18.60 -2.51
C GLU A 577 22.63 19.49 -1.87
N GLU A 578 21.63 19.93 -2.65
CA GLU A 578 20.51 20.75 -2.20
C GLU A 578 19.60 19.97 -1.22
N ALA A 579 19.37 18.67 -1.47
CA ALA A 579 18.66 17.77 -0.55
C ALA A 579 19.48 17.38 0.69
N LYS A 580 20.80 17.66 0.68
CA LYS A 580 21.79 17.18 1.66
C LYS A 580 21.87 15.66 1.75
N MET A 581 21.64 14.99 0.63
CA MET A 581 21.67 13.53 0.49
C MET A 581 22.86 13.11 -0.37
N LYS A 582 23.32 11.87 -0.20
CA LYS A 582 24.22 11.21 -1.14
C LYS A 582 23.40 10.42 -2.15
N VAL A 583 23.97 10.16 -3.33
CA VAL A 583 23.25 9.48 -4.43
C VAL A 583 22.70 8.12 -4.03
N ASN A 584 23.32 7.55 -3.01
CA ASN A 584 23.01 6.26 -2.48
C ASN A 584 21.90 6.27 -1.40
N ASP A 585 21.50 7.44 -0.89
CA ASP A 585 20.48 7.54 0.18
C ASP A 585 19.04 7.49 -0.36
N VAL A 586 18.86 7.49 -1.69
CA VAL A 586 17.55 7.46 -2.34
C VAL A 586 17.05 6.02 -2.50
N ASP A 587 15.77 5.75 -2.37
CA ASP A 587 15.25 4.37 -2.37
C ASP A 587 14.87 3.86 -3.78
N GLY A 588 14.51 4.77 -4.68
CA GLY A 588 14.16 4.44 -6.07
C GLY A 588 14.62 5.48 -7.09
N ILE A 589 14.80 5.06 -8.35
CA ILE A 589 15.21 5.92 -9.46
C ILE A 589 14.15 5.98 -10.54
N ALA A 590 13.58 7.16 -10.76
CA ALA A 590 12.62 7.40 -11.83
C ALA A 590 13.25 8.15 -13.02
N PHE A 591 12.69 7.94 -14.20
CA PHE A 591 13.07 8.72 -15.36
C PHE A 591 11.94 8.85 -16.37
N THR A 592 12.01 9.89 -17.17
CA THR A 592 11.10 10.05 -18.30
C THR A 592 11.42 9.05 -19.40
N ARG A 593 10.55 8.05 -19.58
CA ARG A 593 10.68 7.07 -20.67
C ARG A 593 10.18 7.63 -22.00
N GLY A 594 9.19 8.54 -21.96
CA GLY A 594 8.68 9.25 -23.14
C GLY A 594 7.27 9.80 -22.94
N PRO A 595 6.65 10.42 -23.96
CA PRO A 595 7.22 10.75 -25.28
C PRO A 595 8.29 11.85 -25.22
N GLY A 596 9.03 12.06 -26.31
CA GLY A 596 10.10 13.06 -26.36
C GLY A 596 11.09 12.86 -27.52
N ILE A 597 12.08 13.74 -27.60
CA ILE A 597 13.15 13.67 -28.61
C ILE A 597 13.99 12.42 -28.33
N PRO A 598 14.11 11.45 -29.27
CA PRO A 598 14.75 10.16 -29.00
C PRO A 598 16.16 10.26 -28.39
N GLY A 599 16.98 11.18 -28.92
CA GLY A 599 18.34 11.39 -28.42
C GLY A 599 18.37 11.94 -27.00
N CYS A 600 17.48 12.89 -26.69
CA CYS A 600 17.41 13.51 -25.36
C CYS A 600 16.90 12.50 -24.32
N LEU A 601 15.81 11.78 -24.63
CA LEU A 601 15.31 10.67 -23.81
C LEU A 601 16.38 9.62 -23.53
N GLY A 602 17.24 9.34 -24.52
CA GLY A 602 18.37 8.44 -24.38
C GLY A 602 19.35 8.87 -23.29
N VAL A 603 19.57 10.18 -23.10
CA VAL A 603 20.44 10.68 -22.03
C VAL A 603 19.86 10.37 -20.66
N GLY A 604 18.61 10.79 -20.38
CA GLY A 604 17.97 10.52 -19.10
C GLY A 604 17.78 9.04 -18.81
N THR A 605 17.35 8.26 -19.82
CA THR A 605 17.20 6.81 -19.69
C THR A 605 18.52 6.14 -19.34
N ASN A 606 19.60 6.49 -20.03
CA ASN A 606 20.91 5.89 -19.76
C ASN A 606 21.49 6.36 -18.41
N SER A 607 21.28 7.62 -18.02
CA SER A 607 21.69 8.10 -16.69
C SER A 607 20.96 7.37 -15.57
N ALA A 608 19.64 7.23 -15.67
CA ALA A 608 18.83 6.53 -14.68
C ALA A 608 19.15 5.04 -14.61
N LYS A 609 19.29 4.37 -15.76
CA LYS A 609 19.75 2.97 -15.82
C LYS A 609 21.14 2.79 -15.26
N ALA A 610 22.07 3.69 -15.59
CA ALA A 610 23.43 3.62 -15.08
C ALA A 610 23.46 3.78 -13.56
N LEU A 611 22.69 4.73 -13.02
CA LEU A 611 22.54 4.88 -11.57
C LEU A 611 21.86 3.65 -10.97
N ALA A 612 20.73 3.19 -11.50
CA ALA A 612 20.01 2.03 -10.96
C ALA A 612 20.87 0.76 -10.98
N ALA A 613 21.59 0.53 -12.07
CA ALA A 613 22.51 -0.60 -12.21
C ALA A 613 23.74 -0.48 -11.29
N ALA A 614 24.35 0.72 -11.20
CA ALA A 614 25.53 0.93 -10.36
C ALA A 614 25.20 0.87 -8.86
N LEU A 615 23.98 1.27 -8.50
CA LEU A 615 23.53 1.39 -7.12
C LEU A 615 22.65 0.22 -6.67
N GLY A 616 22.19 -0.64 -7.58
CA GLY A 616 21.22 -1.70 -7.25
C GLY A 616 19.84 -1.16 -6.85
N LYS A 617 19.45 0.03 -7.31
CA LYS A 617 18.14 0.64 -7.02
C LYS A 617 17.05 0.10 -7.96
N PRO A 618 15.79 -0.01 -7.50
CA PRO A 618 14.66 -0.18 -8.41
C PRO A 618 14.53 1.02 -9.36
N LEU A 619 14.13 0.74 -10.60
CA LEU A 619 14.04 1.70 -11.70
C LEU A 619 12.59 1.79 -12.20
N VAL A 620 12.07 2.99 -12.42
CA VAL A 620 10.73 3.21 -12.98
C VAL A 620 10.77 4.24 -14.12
N GLY A 621 10.33 3.82 -15.29
CA GLY A 621 10.11 4.65 -16.47
C GLY A 621 8.71 5.25 -16.45
N VAL A 622 8.65 6.58 -16.53
CA VAL A 622 7.41 7.37 -16.38
C VAL A 622 7.01 7.98 -17.70
N HIS A 623 5.68 8.07 -17.93
CA HIS A 623 5.14 8.79 -19.06
C HIS A 623 5.12 10.30 -18.79
N HIS A 624 5.78 11.08 -19.64
CA HIS A 624 5.93 12.53 -19.47
C HIS A 624 4.60 13.27 -19.32
N MET A 625 3.62 12.94 -20.17
CA MET A 625 2.29 13.59 -20.14
C MET A 625 1.45 13.15 -18.92
N GLN A 626 1.66 11.93 -18.39
CA GLN A 626 1.04 11.46 -17.16
C GLN A 626 1.56 12.29 -15.99
N ALA A 627 2.87 12.50 -15.95
CA ALA A 627 3.52 13.31 -14.93
C ALA A 627 2.93 14.73 -14.88
N HIS A 628 2.82 15.41 -16.03
CA HIS A 628 2.18 16.72 -16.14
C HIS A 628 0.72 16.74 -15.67
N ALA A 629 -0.05 15.68 -15.91
CA ALA A 629 -1.44 15.57 -15.48
C ALA A 629 -1.55 15.37 -13.96
N LEU A 630 -0.61 14.63 -13.37
CA LEU A 630 -0.61 14.27 -11.94
C LEU A 630 0.09 15.30 -11.05
N THR A 631 0.84 16.26 -11.59
CA THR A 631 1.50 17.32 -10.81
C THR A 631 0.54 18.06 -9.87
N ALA A 632 -0.71 18.28 -10.30
CA ALA A 632 -1.70 18.93 -9.46
C ALA A 632 -2.03 18.14 -8.19
N LEU A 633 -1.92 16.81 -8.20
CA LEU A 633 -2.13 15.96 -7.00
C LEU A 633 -0.99 16.09 -5.98
N LEU A 634 0.21 16.49 -6.43
CA LEU A 634 1.34 16.77 -5.56
C LEU A 634 1.20 18.14 -4.88
N THR A 635 0.77 19.15 -5.64
CA THR A 635 0.92 20.56 -5.22
C THR A 635 -0.32 21.17 -4.61
N SER A 636 -1.47 20.53 -4.74
CA SER A 636 -2.73 21.05 -4.21
C SER A 636 -2.87 20.75 -2.72
N THR A 637 -3.52 21.65 -1.98
CA THR A 637 -3.93 21.37 -0.60
C THR A 637 -5.01 20.28 -0.58
N PRO A 638 -5.31 19.67 0.57
CA PRO A 638 -6.34 18.63 0.67
C PRO A 638 -7.74 19.08 0.25
N GLU A 639 -8.02 20.40 0.26
CA GLU A 639 -9.28 21.00 -0.16
C GLU A 639 -9.32 21.29 -1.67
N GLU A 640 -8.17 21.56 -2.29
CA GLU A 640 -8.02 21.91 -3.70
C GLU A 640 -7.61 20.70 -4.57
N THR A 641 -7.34 19.55 -3.95
CA THR A 641 -6.84 18.35 -4.64
C THR A 641 -7.86 17.86 -5.67
N PRO A 642 -7.48 17.78 -6.97
CA PRO A 642 -8.34 17.27 -8.01
C PRO A 642 -8.82 15.84 -7.70
N THR A 643 -10.13 15.63 -7.74
CA THR A 643 -10.73 14.30 -7.62
C THR A 643 -10.98 13.68 -8.99
N PHE A 644 -10.69 12.38 -9.12
CA PHE A 644 -11.01 11.63 -10.32
C PHE A 644 -12.52 11.40 -10.45
N PRO A 645 -13.07 11.33 -11.68
CA PRO A 645 -12.41 11.69 -12.92
C PRO A 645 -12.30 13.22 -13.08
N PHE A 646 -11.15 13.71 -13.55
CA PHE A 646 -10.94 15.12 -13.87
C PHE A 646 -10.45 15.32 -15.31
N LEU A 647 -10.70 16.51 -15.86
CA LEU A 647 -10.12 16.89 -17.14
C LEU A 647 -8.75 17.53 -16.92
N THR A 648 -7.81 17.28 -17.82
CA THR A 648 -6.53 18.00 -17.88
C THR A 648 -6.45 18.74 -19.22
N LEU A 649 -6.35 20.07 -19.17
CA LEU A 649 -5.89 20.88 -20.30
C LEU A 649 -4.37 20.96 -20.23
N LEU A 650 -3.70 20.22 -21.10
CA LEU A 650 -2.24 20.17 -21.13
C LEU A 650 -1.72 20.97 -22.33
N VAL A 651 -1.15 22.14 -22.04
CA VAL A 651 -0.68 23.12 -23.03
C VAL A 651 0.80 23.44 -22.80
N SER A 652 1.67 22.78 -23.57
CA SER A 652 3.13 22.98 -23.53
C SER A 652 3.69 23.42 -24.88
N GLY A 653 5.01 23.61 -24.96
CA GLY A 653 5.69 23.86 -26.23
C GLY A 653 5.52 22.69 -27.22
N GLY A 654 5.40 21.46 -26.73
CA GLY A 654 5.24 20.26 -27.58
C GLY A 654 3.81 19.77 -27.75
N HIS A 655 2.90 20.12 -26.83
CA HIS A 655 1.60 19.46 -26.73
C HIS A 655 0.45 20.44 -26.51
N THR A 656 -0.72 20.10 -27.04
CA THR A 656 -1.98 20.80 -26.76
C THR A 656 -3.09 19.75 -26.73
N LEU A 657 -3.42 19.29 -25.52
CA LEU A 657 -4.30 18.16 -25.29
C LEU A 657 -5.42 18.52 -24.32
N ILE A 658 -6.58 17.88 -24.51
CA ILE A 658 -7.56 17.71 -23.46
C ILE A 658 -7.59 16.22 -23.13
N LEU A 659 -7.30 15.90 -21.87
CA LEU A 659 -7.26 14.53 -21.35
C LEU A 659 -8.37 14.36 -20.34
N LEU A 660 -8.98 13.18 -20.30
CA LEU A 660 -9.79 12.72 -19.19
C LEU A 660 -8.96 11.75 -18.36
N ALA A 661 -8.58 12.17 -17.16
CA ALA A 661 -7.92 11.32 -16.19
C ALA A 661 -8.99 10.61 -15.35
N ARG A 662 -9.00 9.28 -15.36
CA ARG A 662 -9.96 8.44 -14.61
C ARG A 662 -9.34 7.82 -13.37
N SER A 663 -8.04 7.57 -13.40
CA SER A 663 -7.22 7.16 -12.26
C SER A 663 -5.80 7.68 -12.48
N ARG A 664 -4.87 7.32 -11.60
CA ARG A 664 -3.45 7.67 -11.77
C ARG A 664 -2.77 6.95 -12.95
N THR A 665 -3.38 5.88 -13.45
CA THR A 665 -2.88 5.02 -14.55
C THR A 665 -3.82 4.99 -15.76
N SER A 666 -5.03 5.52 -15.64
CA SER A 666 -6.06 5.50 -16.71
C SER A 666 -6.35 6.90 -17.24
N PHE A 667 -6.02 7.11 -18.51
CA PHE A 667 -6.21 8.38 -19.22
C PHE A 667 -6.85 8.15 -20.58
N GLN A 668 -7.67 9.10 -21.02
CA GLN A 668 -8.29 9.12 -22.33
C GLN A 668 -8.03 10.47 -23.01
N ILE A 669 -7.57 10.46 -24.27
CA ILE A 669 -7.32 11.68 -25.03
C ILE A 669 -8.64 12.11 -25.68
N LEU A 670 -9.20 13.24 -25.25
CA LEU A 670 -10.43 13.79 -25.82
C LEU A 670 -10.14 14.69 -27.03
N ALA A 671 -9.12 15.54 -26.92
CA ALA A 671 -8.70 16.43 -28.00
C ALA A 671 -7.18 16.49 -28.09
N THR A 672 -6.67 16.60 -29.31
CA THR A 672 -5.26 16.90 -29.61
C THR A 672 -5.18 17.85 -30.81
N THR A 673 -3.97 18.34 -31.11
CA THR A 673 -3.67 19.11 -32.33
C THR A 673 -3.03 18.20 -33.39
N PRO A 674 -3.57 18.12 -34.63
CA PRO A 674 -2.95 17.39 -35.72
C PRO A 674 -1.84 18.19 -36.42
N ASP A 675 -1.72 19.49 -36.15
CA ASP A 675 -0.72 20.37 -36.77
C ASP A 675 0.39 20.78 -35.79
N GLU A 676 0.23 21.88 -35.08
CA GLU A 676 1.23 22.48 -34.20
C GLU A 676 0.58 22.79 -32.85
N SER A 677 1.38 22.73 -31.78
CA SER A 677 0.95 23.10 -30.43
C SER A 677 0.73 24.60 -30.32
N ILE A 678 -0.08 25.00 -29.34
CA ILE A 678 -0.28 26.41 -29.01
C ILE A 678 1.04 27.08 -28.59
N GLY A 679 1.86 26.41 -27.77
CA GLY A 679 3.12 26.96 -27.30
C GLY A 679 4.11 27.24 -28.43
N ARG A 680 4.27 26.29 -29.37
CA ARG A 680 5.15 26.47 -30.52
C ARG A 680 4.67 27.56 -31.48
N THR A 681 3.35 27.70 -31.62
CA THR A 681 2.75 28.78 -32.41
C THR A 681 3.00 30.15 -31.77
N ILE A 682 2.85 30.24 -30.45
CA ILE A 682 3.18 31.46 -29.68
C ILE A 682 4.65 31.85 -29.89
N ASP A 683 5.58 30.89 -29.80
CA ASP A 683 7.01 31.16 -29.98
C ASP A 683 7.34 31.68 -31.38
N LYS A 684 6.70 31.13 -32.42
CA LYS A 684 6.85 31.61 -33.79
C LYS A 684 6.36 33.04 -33.96
N VAL A 685 5.19 33.38 -33.41
CA VAL A 685 4.64 34.74 -33.51
C VAL A 685 5.51 35.73 -32.73
N SER A 686 6.03 35.35 -31.57
CA SER A 686 7.01 36.15 -30.82
C SER A 686 8.25 36.50 -31.66
N ARG A 687 8.77 35.54 -32.43
CA ARG A 687 9.89 35.76 -33.38
C ARG A 687 9.51 36.68 -34.52
N MET A 688 8.34 36.49 -35.12
CA MET A 688 7.86 37.32 -36.25
C MET A 688 7.63 38.77 -35.83
N LEU A 689 7.31 39.01 -34.57
CA LEU A 689 7.17 40.33 -33.96
C LEU A 689 8.52 40.96 -33.58
N GLU A 690 9.63 40.24 -33.77
CA GLU A 690 11.00 40.67 -33.44
C GLU A 690 11.15 41.09 -31.97
N LEU A 691 10.45 40.39 -31.08
CA LEU A 691 10.49 40.67 -29.65
C LEU A 691 11.84 40.28 -29.05
N LYS A 692 12.38 41.16 -28.21
CA LYS A 692 13.52 40.83 -27.37
C LYS A 692 13.08 39.93 -26.23
N TRP A 693 13.88 38.92 -25.94
CA TRP A 693 13.55 37.89 -24.96
C TRP A 693 14.19 38.14 -23.60
N ASP A 694 15.26 38.93 -23.49
CA ASP A 694 15.84 39.40 -22.23
C ASP A 694 15.97 38.31 -21.13
N GLY A 695 16.38 37.11 -21.51
CA GLY A 695 16.55 35.95 -20.61
C GLY A 695 15.28 35.20 -20.22
N ILE A 696 14.13 35.50 -20.83
CA ILE A 696 12.87 34.74 -20.69
C ILE A 696 12.48 34.06 -22.02
N GLY A 697 11.65 33.02 -21.97
CA GLY A 697 11.23 32.30 -23.18
C GLY A 697 10.36 33.15 -24.14
N PRO A 698 10.29 32.80 -25.44
CA PRO A 698 9.61 33.61 -26.46
C PRO A 698 8.13 33.84 -26.17
N GLY A 699 7.42 32.82 -25.66
CA GLY A 699 6.03 32.99 -25.23
C GLY A 699 5.83 33.90 -24.01
N ALA A 700 6.76 33.89 -23.06
CA ALA A 700 6.72 34.83 -21.93
C ALA A 700 7.06 36.26 -22.39
N ALA A 701 7.94 36.42 -23.38
CA ALA A 701 8.23 37.72 -23.98
C ALA A 701 7.02 38.28 -24.72
N LEU A 702 6.29 37.43 -25.46
CA LEU A 702 5.03 37.82 -26.12
C LEU A 702 3.96 38.23 -25.10
N GLU A 703 3.84 37.51 -23.99
CA GLU A 703 2.95 37.89 -22.88
C GLU A 703 3.33 39.25 -22.28
N ARG A 704 4.60 39.46 -21.94
CA ARG A 704 5.10 40.73 -21.40
C ARG A 704 4.86 41.87 -22.39
N TYR A 705 5.04 41.62 -23.68
CA TYR A 705 4.78 42.59 -24.72
C TYR A 705 3.30 42.95 -24.79
N CYS A 706 2.38 41.99 -24.68
CA CYS A 706 0.94 42.25 -24.70
C CYS A 706 0.45 43.20 -23.58
N VAL A 707 1.22 43.37 -22.50
CA VAL A 707 0.90 44.24 -21.37
C VAL A 707 1.80 45.49 -21.27
N SER A 708 2.64 45.77 -22.26
CA SER A 708 3.65 46.84 -22.18
C SER A 708 3.09 48.27 -22.31
N SER A 709 1.94 48.45 -22.97
CA SER A 709 1.30 49.76 -23.20
C SER A 709 -0.22 49.61 -23.31
N GLU A 710 -1.03 50.53 -22.80
CA GLU A 710 -2.49 50.49 -23.00
C GLU A 710 -2.90 50.86 -24.43
N GLU A 711 -2.11 51.71 -25.09
CA GLU A 711 -2.38 52.18 -26.46
C GLU A 711 -1.96 51.11 -27.48
N SER A 712 -2.95 50.54 -28.19
CA SER A 712 -2.72 49.65 -29.32
C SER A 712 -3.83 49.84 -30.35
N VAL A 713 -3.49 49.85 -31.65
CA VAL A 713 -4.48 50.01 -32.73
C VAL A 713 -4.27 48.90 -33.75
N LEU A 714 -5.29 48.08 -33.96
CA LEU A 714 -5.23 47.01 -34.95
C LEU A 714 -5.25 47.61 -36.37
N PRO A 715 -4.33 47.24 -37.27
CA PRO A 715 -4.34 47.75 -38.65
C PRO A 715 -5.66 47.44 -39.36
N ALA A 716 -6.19 48.39 -40.15
CA ALA A 716 -7.47 48.23 -40.83
C ALA A 716 -7.50 47.10 -41.87
N ASP A 717 -6.33 46.78 -42.44
CA ASP A 717 -6.10 45.67 -43.38
C ASP A 717 -5.80 44.34 -42.67
N PHE A 718 -5.57 44.35 -41.35
CA PHE A 718 -5.41 43.12 -40.57
C PHE A 718 -6.77 42.45 -40.35
N ARG A 719 -7.01 41.33 -41.03
CA ARG A 719 -8.22 40.53 -40.82
C ARG A 719 -8.15 39.79 -39.47
N PRO A 720 -9.25 39.68 -38.73
CA PRO A 720 -9.30 38.84 -37.52
C PRO A 720 -8.90 37.40 -37.80
N PHE A 721 -8.37 36.70 -36.79
CA PHE A 721 -8.02 35.30 -36.94
C PHE A 721 -9.28 34.44 -37.17
N ASN A 722 -9.17 33.49 -38.10
CA ASN A 722 -10.19 32.46 -38.29
C ASN A 722 -10.35 31.61 -37.02
N ARG A 723 -11.46 30.87 -36.91
CA ARG A 723 -11.68 29.86 -35.86
C ARG A 723 -11.56 28.45 -36.45
N PRO A 724 -10.35 27.83 -36.46
CA PRO A 724 -10.16 26.49 -37.00
C PRO A 724 -10.99 25.44 -36.26
N LEU A 725 -11.44 24.43 -37.01
CA LEU A 725 -12.13 23.25 -36.48
C LEU A 725 -13.28 23.59 -35.51
N HIS A 726 -14.04 24.65 -35.82
CA HIS A 726 -15.17 25.07 -35.00
C HIS A 726 -16.19 23.91 -34.86
N GLY A 727 -16.71 23.70 -33.63
CA GLY A 727 -17.63 22.60 -33.32
C GLY A 727 -17.01 21.19 -33.29
N LYS A 728 -15.71 21.03 -33.54
CA LYS A 728 -15.02 19.73 -33.48
C LYS A 728 -14.07 19.67 -32.28
N LEU A 729 -13.93 18.49 -31.67
CA LEU A 729 -13.07 18.21 -30.51
C LEU A 729 -11.60 17.99 -30.92
N ALA A 730 -11.02 18.94 -31.66
CA ALA A 730 -9.63 18.91 -32.12
C ALA A 730 -9.09 20.33 -32.31
N PHE A 731 -7.82 20.56 -31.97
CA PHE A 731 -7.17 21.87 -32.09
C PHE A 731 -6.54 22.08 -33.47
N SER A 732 -6.23 23.32 -33.83
CA SER A 732 -5.36 23.64 -34.98
C SER A 732 -4.85 25.07 -34.88
N TYR A 733 -3.52 25.23 -34.86
CA TYR A 733 -2.86 26.52 -34.62
C TYR A 733 -1.99 27.02 -35.76
N SER A 734 -1.63 26.16 -36.73
CA SER A 734 -0.71 26.52 -37.82
C SER A 734 -1.18 27.73 -38.63
N SER A 735 -2.48 27.84 -38.90
CA SER A 735 -3.05 28.95 -39.66
C SER A 735 -2.84 30.33 -39.04
N MET A 736 -2.63 30.41 -37.72
CA MET A 736 -2.46 31.68 -37.01
C MET A 736 -1.09 32.30 -37.29
N HIS A 737 0.01 31.55 -37.15
CA HIS A 737 1.33 32.11 -37.46
C HIS A 737 1.45 32.46 -38.95
N SER A 738 0.92 31.63 -39.86
CA SER A 738 0.91 31.94 -41.30
C SER A 738 0.11 33.21 -41.65
N HIS A 739 -0.91 33.55 -40.85
CA HIS A 739 -1.66 34.80 -41.02
C HIS A 739 -0.83 36.03 -40.66
N VAL A 740 -0.12 35.97 -39.53
CA VAL A 740 0.82 37.01 -39.09
C VAL A 740 1.98 37.17 -40.09
N GLU A 741 2.56 36.06 -40.53
CA GLU A 741 3.65 36.03 -41.50
C GLU A 741 3.27 36.70 -42.83
N ARG A 742 2.09 36.36 -43.38
CA ARG A 742 1.59 36.97 -44.62
C ARG A 742 1.35 38.47 -44.47
N PHE A 743 0.88 38.90 -43.31
CA PHE A 743 0.66 40.32 -43.03
C PHE A 743 1.99 41.09 -43.04
N PHE A 744 3.00 40.62 -42.31
CA PHE A 744 4.32 41.25 -42.31
C PHE A 744 5.00 41.20 -43.67
N HIS A 745 4.89 40.07 -44.38
CA HIS A 745 5.43 39.93 -45.73
C HIS A 745 4.79 40.94 -46.70
N ALA A 746 3.48 41.15 -46.63
CA ALA A 746 2.78 42.12 -47.47
C ALA A 746 3.21 43.57 -47.22
N ARG A 747 3.72 43.89 -46.02
CA ARG A 747 4.26 45.20 -45.64
C ARG A 747 5.79 45.29 -45.71
N GLY A 748 6.47 44.25 -46.23
CA GLY A 748 7.92 44.24 -46.41
C GLY A 748 8.73 44.07 -45.11
N GLY A 749 8.15 43.46 -44.07
CA GLY A 749 8.83 43.16 -42.80
C GLY A 749 8.16 43.79 -41.58
N ALA A 750 8.58 43.36 -40.38
CA ALA A 750 8.04 43.85 -39.11
C ALA A 750 8.43 45.31 -38.82
N ASP A 751 9.59 45.77 -39.30
CA ASP A 751 10.07 47.15 -39.19
C ASP A 751 9.15 48.20 -39.84
N ASN A 752 8.36 47.78 -40.85
CA ASN A 752 7.41 48.65 -41.55
C ASN A 752 6.03 48.72 -40.89
N VAL A 753 5.88 48.10 -39.71
CA VAL A 753 4.65 48.11 -38.92
C VAL A 753 4.94 48.83 -37.61
N SER A 754 4.09 49.81 -37.27
CA SER A 754 4.31 50.61 -36.06
C SER A 754 4.25 49.75 -34.80
N GLU A 755 4.91 50.18 -33.73
CA GLU A 755 4.93 49.44 -32.46
C GLU A 755 3.51 49.23 -31.90
N ASN A 756 2.63 50.24 -32.00
CA ASN A 756 1.24 50.15 -31.56
C ASN A 756 0.41 49.14 -32.39
N GLU A 757 0.71 48.99 -33.69
CA GLU A 757 0.09 47.99 -34.57
C GLU A 757 0.61 46.57 -34.25
N ARG A 758 1.93 46.40 -34.07
CA ARG A 758 2.53 45.12 -33.67
C ARG A 758 1.97 44.63 -32.34
N LEU A 759 1.83 45.54 -31.36
CA LEU A 759 1.22 45.26 -30.07
C LEU A 759 -0.24 44.81 -30.22
N ALA A 760 -1.03 45.49 -31.06
CA ALA A 760 -2.42 45.10 -31.33
C ALA A 760 -2.52 43.71 -31.97
N ILE A 761 -1.62 43.38 -32.90
CA ILE A 761 -1.55 42.06 -33.53
C ILE A 761 -1.21 40.98 -32.49
N ALA A 762 -0.24 41.24 -31.60
CA ALA A 762 0.16 40.32 -30.54
C ALA A 762 -1.03 40.01 -29.60
N ARG A 763 -1.78 41.04 -29.21
CA ARG A 763 -2.99 40.93 -28.37
C ARG A 763 -4.09 40.13 -29.05
N GLU A 764 -4.39 40.45 -30.31
CA GLU A 764 -5.42 39.74 -31.09
C GLU A 764 -5.03 38.28 -31.31
N PHE A 765 -3.74 37.98 -31.52
CA PHE A 765 -3.22 36.63 -31.62
C PHE A 765 -3.39 35.85 -30.31
N GLN A 766 -2.96 36.41 -29.19
CA GLN A 766 -3.04 35.75 -27.88
C GLN A 766 -4.50 35.47 -27.48
N GLU A 767 -5.40 36.44 -27.69
CA GLU A 767 -6.83 36.24 -27.46
C GLU A 767 -7.41 35.16 -28.39
N ALA A 768 -7.08 35.17 -29.68
CA ALA A 768 -7.58 34.17 -30.62
C ALA A 768 -7.08 32.75 -30.31
N ALA A 769 -5.80 32.61 -29.91
CA ALA A 769 -5.21 31.33 -29.55
C ALA A 769 -5.88 30.72 -28.30
N PHE A 770 -6.10 31.51 -27.25
CA PHE A 770 -6.77 31.06 -26.03
C PHE A 770 -8.28 30.83 -26.23
N ARG A 771 -8.93 31.59 -27.12
CA ARG A 771 -10.33 31.36 -27.48
C ARG A 771 -10.57 29.93 -28.00
N GLN A 772 -9.61 29.36 -28.74
CA GLN A 772 -9.73 27.97 -29.19
C GLN A 772 -9.69 26.98 -28.02
N LEU A 773 -8.91 27.24 -26.95
CA LEU A 773 -8.90 26.41 -25.74
C LEU A 773 -10.28 26.37 -25.08
N THR A 774 -10.91 27.53 -24.90
CA THR A 774 -12.26 27.64 -24.32
C THR A 774 -13.31 26.92 -25.18
N ASP A 775 -13.29 27.12 -26.50
CA ASP A 775 -14.22 26.47 -27.43
C ASP A 775 -14.14 24.94 -27.34
N LYS A 776 -12.94 24.38 -27.18
CA LYS A 776 -12.73 22.91 -27.12
C LYS A 776 -13.00 22.33 -25.74
N LEU A 777 -12.71 23.07 -24.67
CA LEU A 777 -13.09 22.66 -23.32
C LEU A 777 -14.60 22.53 -23.19
N LYS A 778 -15.38 23.47 -23.75
CA LYS A 778 -16.84 23.35 -23.78
C LYS A 778 -17.30 22.03 -24.41
N LEU A 779 -16.78 21.73 -25.60
CA LEU A 779 -17.10 20.47 -26.30
C LEU A 779 -16.65 19.22 -25.52
N ALA A 780 -15.57 19.31 -24.74
CA ALA A 780 -15.08 18.22 -23.90
C ALA A 780 -16.02 17.98 -22.71
N PHE A 781 -16.47 19.05 -22.03
CA PHE A 781 -17.48 18.94 -20.97
C PHE A 781 -18.81 18.38 -21.51
N ASP A 782 -19.30 18.89 -22.66
CA ASP A 782 -20.50 18.34 -23.33
C ASP A 782 -20.32 16.86 -23.70
N TRP A 783 -19.11 16.46 -24.09
CA TRP A 783 -18.79 15.06 -24.37
C TRP A 783 -18.84 14.19 -23.10
N CYS A 784 -18.26 14.67 -22.00
CA CYS A 784 -18.29 13.99 -20.70
C CYS A 784 -19.74 13.82 -20.20
N GLU A 785 -20.54 14.87 -20.29
CA GLU A 785 -21.96 14.85 -19.89
C GLU A 785 -22.75 13.82 -20.72
N ARG A 786 -22.62 13.84 -22.06
CA ARG A 786 -23.25 12.82 -22.94
C ARG A 786 -22.80 11.40 -22.66
N LYS A 787 -21.60 11.21 -22.10
CA LYS A 787 -21.04 9.91 -21.71
C LYS A 787 -21.29 9.56 -20.24
N ASN A 788 -22.08 10.37 -19.54
CA ASN A 788 -22.41 10.20 -18.13
C ASN A 788 -21.15 10.19 -17.22
N VAL A 789 -20.12 10.95 -17.60
CA VAL A 789 -18.89 11.15 -16.83
C VAL A 789 -18.97 12.51 -16.13
N ARG A 790 -19.16 12.48 -14.81
CA ARG A 790 -19.24 13.71 -14.00
C ARG A 790 -17.84 14.24 -13.68
N VAL A 791 -17.46 15.34 -14.31
CA VAL A 791 -16.18 16.02 -14.10
C VAL A 791 -16.38 17.28 -13.26
N LYS A 792 -15.71 17.35 -12.10
CA LYS A 792 -15.74 18.53 -11.22
C LYS A 792 -14.49 19.41 -11.33
N HIS A 793 -13.36 18.81 -11.69
CA HIS A 793 -12.06 19.47 -11.70
C HIS A 793 -11.49 19.58 -13.12
N LEU A 794 -10.87 20.73 -13.41
CA LEU A 794 -10.06 20.98 -14.59
C LEU A 794 -8.63 21.31 -14.16
N VAL A 795 -7.71 20.38 -14.37
CA VAL A 795 -6.28 20.64 -14.19
C VAL A 795 -5.74 21.34 -15.44
N VAL A 796 -5.02 22.44 -15.27
CA VAL A 796 -4.38 23.16 -16.39
C VAL A 796 -2.87 23.14 -16.19
N SER A 797 -2.16 22.36 -17.02
CA SER A 797 -0.73 22.11 -16.89
C SER A 797 0.03 22.28 -18.22
N GLY A 798 1.37 22.24 -18.16
CA GLY A 798 2.25 22.56 -19.28
C GLY A 798 2.72 24.02 -19.29
N GLY A 799 3.81 24.32 -20.00
CA GLY A 799 4.47 25.63 -19.94
C GLY A 799 3.58 26.84 -20.30
N VAL A 800 2.59 26.67 -21.18
CA VAL A 800 1.65 27.76 -21.52
C VAL A 800 0.64 28.00 -20.38
N ALA A 801 0.42 27.02 -19.50
CA ALA A 801 -0.39 27.19 -18.29
C ALA A 801 0.24 28.19 -17.31
N SER A 802 1.54 28.53 -17.43
CA SER A 802 2.18 29.59 -16.63
C SER A 802 1.82 30.99 -17.09
N ASN A 803 1.18 31.15 -18.25
CA ASN A 803 0.74 32.43 -18.78
C ASN A 803 -0.25 33.09 -17.80
N ILE A 804 0.12 34.26 -17.31
CA ILE A 804 -0.67 35.11 -16.45
C ILE A 804 -2.01 35.41 -17.09
N LEU A 805 -2.10 35.71 -18.38
CA LEU A 805 -3.38 36.01 -19.01
C LEU A 805 -4.31 34.78 -19.07
N LEU A 806 -3.76 33.56 -19.14
CA LEU A 806 -4.49 32.30 -18.99
C LEU A 806 -4.90 32.00 -17.53
N ARG A 807 -4.13 32.51 -16.54
CA ARG A 807 -4.35 32.34 -15.08
C ARG A 807 -5.20 33.43 -14.41
N GLN A 808 -4.79 34.69 -14.56
CA GLN A 808 -5.43 35.93 -14.06
C GLN A 808 -6.76 36.21 -14.74
N ARG A 809 -7.05 35.50 -15.82
CA ARG A 809 -8.41 35.44 -16.29
C ARG A 809 -9.04 34.20 -15.72
N ASP A 810 -9.99 34.44 -14.83
CA ASP A 810 -11.23 33.70 -14.71
C ASP A 810 -11.93 33.40 -16.06
N LEU A 811 -11.29 33.49 -17.24
CA LEU A 811 -11.91 33.29 -18.55
C LEU A 811 -12.24 31.85 -18.87
N THR A 812 -11.49 30.88 -18.35
CA THR A 812 -11.91 29.48 -18.47
C THR A 812 -13.17 29.26 -17.65
N VAL A 813 -13.25 29.77 -16.41
CA VAL A 813 -14.37 29.56 -15.48
C VAL A 813 -15.58 30.47 -15.74
N LEU A 814 -15.40 31.75 -16.08
CA LEU A 814 -16.45 32.72 -16.40
C LEU A 814 -17.03 32.52 -17.79
N ARG A 815 -16.24 32.26 -18.84
CA ARG A 815 -16.82 31.91 -20.15
C ARG A 815 -17.38 30.49 -20.15
N LEU A 816 -16.83 29.54 -19.37
CA LEU A 816 -17.54 28.27 -19.12
C LEU A 816 -18.84 28.54 -18.36
N ARG A 817 -18.88 29.30 -17.26
CA ARG A 817 -20.14 29.64 -16.55
C ARG A 817 -21.18 30.33 -17.45
N GLU A 818 -20.82 31.38 -18.19
CA GLU A 818 -21.71 32.06 -19.14
C GLU A 818 -22.16 31.15 -20.31
N CYS A 819 -21.32 30.19 -20.73
CA CYS A 819 -21.67 29.24 -21.79
C CYS A 819 -22.39 27.98 -21.28
N LEU A 820 -22.26 27.67 -19.99
CA LEU A 820 -22.85 26.53 -19.26
C LEU A 820 -24.14 26.93 -18.51
N GLU A 821 -24.53 28.21 -18.47
CA GLU A 821 -25.91 28.61 -18.12
C GLU A 821 -26.97 27.93 -19.02
N GLN A 822 -26.57 27.35 -20.15
CA GLN A 822 -27.42 26.52 -21.01
C GLN A 822 -27.35 25.00 -20.71
N VAL A 823 -26.57 24.58 -19.71
CA VAL A 823 -26.40 23.20 -19.27
C VAL A 823 -27.00 23.08 -17.87
N ASP A 824 -27.90 22.12 -17.64
CA ASP A 824 -28.75 21.99 -16.44
C ASP A 824 -27.98 21.61 -15.13
N SER A 825 -26.64 21.64 -15.18
CA SER A 825 -25.75 21.29 -14.08
C SER A 825 -25.51 22.49 -13.14
N LYS A 826 -26.04 22.41 -11.91
CA LYS A 826 -25.99 23.47 -10.89
C LYS A 826 -24.63 23.61 -10.17
N GLU A 827 -23.63 22.79 -10.47
CA GLU A 827 -22.34 22.81 -9.74
C GLU A 827 -21.19 23.45 -10.55
N PRO A 828 -20.37 24.34 -9.94
CA PRO A 828 -19.27 24.99 -10.63
C PRO A 828 -18.06 24.07 -10.82
N ILE A 829 -17.41 24.15 -11.99
CA ILE A 829 -16.14 23.48 -12.29
C ILE A 829 -14.99 24.21 -11.59
N VAL A 830 -14.16 23.49 -10.85
CA VAL A 830 -12.97 24.01 -10.15
C VAL A 830 -11.74 23.84 -11.03
N SER A 831 -11.05 24.92 -11.34
CA SER A 831 -9.80 24.87 -12.12
C SER A 831 -8.59 24.86 -11.19
N VAL A 832 -7.66 23.93 -11.42
CA VAL A 832 -6.45 23.75 -10.61
C VAL A 832 -5.23 23.95 -11.49
N PHE A 833 -4.38 24.90 -11.11
CA PHE A 833 -3.13 25.20 -11.81
C PHE A 833 -1.96 24.85 -10.88
N PRO A 834 -1.05 23.94 -11.27
CA PRO A 834 0.20 23.77 -10.54
C PRO A 834 0.97 25.10 -10.44
N PRO A 835 1.89 25.24 -9.47
CA PRO A 835 2.80 26.39 -9.41
C PRO A 835 3.51 26.60 -10.75
N PRO A 836 3.72 27.84 -11.22
CA PRO A 836 4.34 28.10 -12.51
C PRO A 836 5.69 27.38 -12.72
N SER A 837 6.48 27.22 -11.66
CA SER A 837 7.76 26.48 -11.66
C SER A 837 7.62 24.98 -11.89
N LEU A 838 6.44 24.41 -11.65
CA LEU A 838 6.11 22.99 -11.84
C LEU A 838 5.18 22.75 -13.05
N CYS A 839 4.77 23.80 -13.76
CA CYS A 839 4.03 23.70 -15.02
C CYS A 839 4.95 23.44 -16.24
N THR A 840 6.17 23.98 -16.21
CA THR A 840 7.21 23.63 -17.19
C THR A 840 7.85 22.29 -16.83
N ASP A 841 8.54 21.66 -17.79
CA ASP A 841 9.19 20.37 -17.60
C ASP A 841 10.16 20.40 -16.40
N ASN A 842 10.00 19.42 -15.51
CA ASN A 842 10.77 19.29 -14.28
C ASN A 842 10.84 17.80 -13.88
N ALA A 843 11.77 17.43 -13.01
CA ALA A 843 11.88 16.04 -12.57
C ALA A 843 10.98 15.72 -11.37
N VAL A 844 10.43 16.72 -10.68
CA VAL A 844 9.50 16.52 -9.55
C VAL A 844 8.25 15.76 -10.01
N MET A 845 7.67 16.17 -11.15
CA MET A 845 6.49 15.48 -11.71
C MET A 845 6.79 14.02 -12.05
N ILE A 846 8.03 13.70 -12.44
CA ILE A 846 8.47 12.35 -12.76
C ILE A 846 8.60 11.52 -11.48
N ALA A 847 9.28 12.05 -10.46
CA ALA A 847 9.38 11.39 -9.15
C ALA A 847 7.99 11.11 -8.58
N TRP A 848 7.09 12.10 -8.62
CA TRP A 848 5.74 11.96 -8.10
C TRP A 848 4.90 10.92 -8.87
N ALA A 849 4.90 10.96 -10.20
CA ALA A 849 4.14 10.01 -11.00
C ALA A 849 4.69 8.57 -10.93
N SER A 850 5.97 8.39 -10.54
CA SER A 850 6.54 7.06 -10.28
C SER A 850 6.20 6.49 -8.90
N MET A 851 5.79 7.34 -7.95
CA MET A 851 5.71 6.98 -6.53
C MET A 851 4.81 5.76 -6.30
N ASP A 852 3.63 5.72 -6.91
CA ASP A 852 2.71 4.59 -6.71
C ASP A 852 3.27 3.27 -7.26
N ARG A 853 4.01 3.31 -8.39
CA ARG A 853 4.68 2.13 -8.93
C ARG A 853 5.77 1.64 -7.97
N PHE A 854 6.54 2.57 -7.38
CA PHE A 854 7.56 2.22 -6.40
C PHE A 854 6.98 1.56 -5.14
N LEU A 855 5.91 2.16 -4.60
CA LEU A 855 5.22 1.69 -3.41
C LEU A 855 4.46 0.37 -3.63
N ALA A 856 4.12 0.06 -4.89
CA ALA A 856 3.48 -1.20 -5.28
C ALA A 856 4.48 -2.31 -5.66
N GLY A 857 5.78 -2.03 -5.68
CA GLY A 857 6.79 -2.99 -6.14
C GLY A 857 6.81 -3.22 -7.67
N ASP A 858 6.15 -2.36 -8.44
CA ASP A 858 6.12 -2.40 -9.91
C ASP A 858 7.33 -1.66 -10.47
N TYR A 859 8.38 -2.42 -10.79
CA TYR A 859 9.64 -1.89 -11.32
C TYR A 859 9.88 -2.31 -12.76
N ASP A 860 10.59 -1.47 -13.49
CA ASP A 860 11.01 -1.75 -14.84
C ASP A 860 12.40 -2.42 -14.87
N ASP A 861 12.56 -3.41 -15.75
CA ASP A 861 13.87 -4.01 -16.03
C ASP A 861 14.83 -2.98 -16.67
N LEU A 862 16.13 -3.14 -16.44
CA LEU A 862 17.20 -2.33 -17.04
C LEU A 862 17.20 -2.41 -18.59
N ALA A 863 16.55 -3.40 -19.20
CA ALA A 863 16.35 -3.45 -20.65
C ALA A 863 15.36 -2.38 -21.17
N ILE A 864 14.60 -1.70 -20.32
CA ILE A 864 13.51 -0.78 -20.71
C ILE A 864 13.93 0.29 -21.73
N ALA A 865 13.33 0.30 -22.92
CA ALA A 865 13.70 1.25 -23.97
C ALA A 865 12.92 2.58 -23.86
N PRO A 866 13.53 3.72 -24.24
CA PRO A 866 12.81 4.99 -24.38
C PRO A 866 11.78 4.89 -25.50
N ARG A 867 10.64 5.56 -25.33
CA ARG A 867 9.54 5.58 -26.28
C ARG A 867 9.29 7.00 -26.78
N SER A 868 9.94 7.38 -27.89
CA SER A 868 9.80 8.73 -28.45
C SER A 868 8.37 9.10 -28.84
N LYS A 869 7.61 8.10 -29.30
CA LYS A 869 6.16 8.16 -29.47
C LYS A 869 5.53 7.15 -28.51
N TRP A 870 4.78 7.65 -27.55
CA TRP A 870 4.07 6.85 -26.58
C TRP A 870 2.72 7.51 -26.35
N SER A 871 1.62 6.81 -26.68
CA SER A 871 0.29 7.30 -26.37
C SER A 871 0.02 7.13 -24.87
N LEU A 872 -0.57 8.15 -24.26
CA LEU A 872 -0.95 8.14 -22.85
C LEU A 872 -1.99 7.06 -22.54
N GLU A 873 -2.82 6.70 -23.52
CA GLU A 873 -3.85 5.66 -23.39
C GLU A 873 -3.26 4.23 -23.32
N GLU A 874 -1.97 4.06 -23.60
CA GLU A 874 -1.28 2.77 -23.53
C GLU A 874 -0.74 2.44 -22.12
N ILE A 875 -0.86 3.36 -21.16
CA ILE A 875 -0.42 3.11 -19.77
C ILE A 875 -1.30 2.07 -19.08
N SER A 876 -2.56 1.92 -19.50
CA SER A 876 -3.59 1.13 -18.84
C SER A 876 -3.48 -0.40 -19.03
N SER A 877 -2.28 -0.96 -19.10
CA SER A 877 -2.08 -2.39 -19.41
C SER A 877 -1.53 -3.23 -18.25
N ILE A 878 -1.45 -2.72 -17.03
CA ILE A 878 -1.03 -3.49 -15.86
C ILE A 878 -1.97 -3.12 -14.69
N GLU A 879 -2.84 -4.06 -14.34
CA GLU A 879 -3.76 -4.08 -13.17
C GLU A 879 -4.88 -3.02 -13.10
N ASP A 880 -6.06 -3.40 -13.63
CA ASP A 880 -7.36 -2.90 -13.15
C ASP A 880 -8.38 -4.05 -13.18
N THR A 881 -8.08 -5.12 -12.42
CA THR A 881 -9.10 -6.07 -11.95
C THR A 881 -9.65 -5.55 -10.63
N THR A 882 -10.63 -4.66 -10.67
CA THR A 882 -11.88 -4.71 -9.86
C THR A 882 -12.72 -3.43 -10.04
N SER A 883 -13.93 -3.62 -10.55
CA SER A 883 -15.10 -2.70 -10.51
C SER A 883 -15.25 -1.62 -11.60
N ALA A 884 -15.72 -2.04 -12.79
CA ALA A 884 -16.94 -1.52 -13.41
C ALA A 884 -17.25 -2.31 -14.69
N PHE A 885 -18.06 -3.36 -14.55
CA PHE A 885 -18.59 -4.11 -15.68
C PHE A 885 -19.53 -3.21 -16.51
N THR A 886 -19.03 -2.72 -17.64
CA THR A 886 -19.86 -2.31 -18.77
C THR A 886 -19.60 -3.28 -19.90
N GLU A 887 -20.65 -3.72 -20.60
CA GLU A 887 -20.65 -4.76 -21.64
C GLU A 887 -19.61 -4.54 -22.76
N SER A 888 -18.98 -3.36 -22.86
CA SER A 888 -18.02 -3.02 -23.91
C SER A 888 -16.59 -3.51 -23.69
N ASN A 889 -16.23 -4.04 -22.52
CA ASN A 889 -14.86 -4.50 -22.20
C ASN A 889 -14.73 -6.00 -21.93
N MET A 890 -15.77 -6.79 -22.21
CA MET A 890 -15.69 -8.25 -22.07
C MET A 890 -14.64 -8.82 -23.04
N PRO A 891 -13.58 -9.53 -22.57
CA PRO A 891 -12.63 -10.19 -23.45
C PRO A 891 -13.37 -11.04 -24.48
N THR A 892 -13.14 -10.69 -25.74
CA THR A 892 -13.75 -11.36 -26.89
C THR A 892 -12.70 -12.16 -27.62
N TYR A 893 -12.90 -13.47 -27.66
CA TYR A 893 -12.09 -14.44 -28.39
C TYR A 893 -12.76 -14.78 -29.70
N THR A 894 -11.99 -14.81 -30.77
CA THR A 894 -12.49 -15.25 -32.08
C THR A 894 -11.99 -16.65 -32.40
N GLY A 895 -12.71 -17.31 -33.29
CA GLY A 895 -12.28 -18.60 -33.79
C GLY A 895 -12.99 -18.96 -35.08
N SER A 896 -12.41 -19.92 -35.78
CA SER A 896 -12.92 -20.36 -37.06
C SER A 896 -12.64 -21.84 -37.31
N CYS A 897 -13.48 -22.47 -38.15
CA CYS A 897 -13.14 -23.79 -38.68
C CYS A 897 -11.93 -23.71 -39.61
N TYR A 898 -11.30 -24.85 -39.93
CA TYR A 898 -10.12 -24.92 -40.79
C TYR A 898 -10.27 -24.19 -42.14
N CYS A 899 -11.44 -24.24 -42.80
CA CYS A 899 -11.65 -23.54 -44.07
C CYS A 899 -12.16 -22.10 -43.94
N GLY A 900 -12.30 -21.57 -42.72
CA GLY A 900 -12.86 -20.24 -42.43
C GLY A 900 -14.37 -20.08 -42.72
N GLY A 901 -15.05 -21.15 -43.16
CA GLY A 901 -16.47 -21.12 -43.54
C GLY A 901 -17.45 -21.05 -42.35
N ILE A 902 -16.95 -21.33 -41.14
CA ILE A 902 -17.62 -21.04 -39.87
C ILE A 902 -16.69 -20.14 -39.08
N GLN A 903 -17.22 -19.03 -38.59
CA GLN A 903 -16.56 -18.09 -37.68
C GLN A 903 -17.44 -17.85 -36.47
N TYR A 904 -16.83 -17.67 -35.32
CA TYR A 904 -17.54 -17.38 -34.08
C TYR A 904 -16.73 -16.40 -33.23
N LYS A 905 -17.43 -15.78 -32.28
CA LYS A 905 -16.82 -15.01 -31.19
C LYS A 905 -17.35 -15.53 -29.84
N ILE A 906 -16.49 -15.47 -28.83
CA ILE A 906 -16.78 -15.80 -27.44
C ILE A 906 -16.50 -14.56 -26.62
N THR A 907 -17.51 -13.98 -26.01
CA THR A 907 -17.38 -12.78 -25.18
C THR A 907 -17.59 -13.17 -23.72
N LEU A 908 -16.52 -13.13 -22.92
CA LEU A 908 -16.51 -13.54 -21.52
C LEU A 908 -16.39 -12.34 -20.59
N GLU A 909 -16.94 -12.42 -19.39
CA GLU A 909 -16.72 -11.43 -18.33
C GLU A 909 -15.24 -11.35 -17.92
N SER A 910 -14.55 -12.49 -17.90
CA SER A 910 -13.10 -12.63 -17.69
C SER A 910 -12.61 -13.96 -18.28
N PRO A 911 -11.30 -14.13 -18.55
CA PRO A 911 -10.74 -15.39 -19.06
C PRO A 911 -11.05 -16.59 -18.14
N ASP A 912 -11.07 -16.38 -16.82
CA ASP A 912 -11.35 -17.42 -15.81
C ASP A 912 -12.78 -18.00 -15.85
N LYS A 913 -13.70 -17.34 -16.57
CA LYS A 913 -15.04 -17.88 -16.83
C LYS A 913 -15.05 -18.95 -17.91
N ALA A 914 -13.97 -19.07 -18.67
CA ALA A 914 -13.70 -20.23 -19.51
C ALA A 914 -12.86 -21.24 -18.74
N ARG A 915 -13.13 -22.53 -18.99
CA ARG A 915 -12.30 -23.61 -18.46
C ARG A 915 -11.86 -24.51 -19.60
N THR A 916 -10.58 -24.43 -19.97
CA THR A 916 -9.99 -25.33 -20.95
C THR A 916 -9.52 -26.60 -20.27
N SER A 917 -9.88 -27.75 -20.84
CA SER A 917 -9.65 -29.06 -20.26
C SER A 917 -9.18 -30.05 -21.31
N ILE A 918 -8.25 -30.91 -20.91
CA ILE A 918 -7.77 -32.04 -21.71
C ILE A 918 -8.48 -33.30 -21.25
N CYS A 919 -9.18 -33.98 -22.16
CA CYS A 919 -9.99 -35.15 -21.86
C CYS A 919 -9.43 -36.40 -22.53
N HIS A 920 -9.09 -37.40 -21.71
CA HIS A 920 -8.51 -38.68 -22.14
C HIS A 920 -9.54 -39.78 -22.43
N CYS A 921 -10.84 -39.47 -22.39
CA CYS A 921 -11.87 -40.48 -22.65
C CYS A 921 -11.86 -40.97 -24.11
N ASN A 922 -12.30 -42.21 -24.34
CA ASN A 922 -12.34 -42.81 -25.68
C ASN A 922 -13.21 -42.02 -26.68
N ASN A 923 -14.25 -41.33 -26.21
CA ASN A 923 -15.11 -40.51 -27.08
C ASN A 923 -14.43 -39.22 -27.56
N CYS A 924 -13.63 -38.57 -26.71
CA CYS A 924 -12.85 -37.40 -27.11
C CYS A 924 -11.70 -37.82 -28.05
N LYS A 925 -11.01 -38.92 -27.73
CA LYS A 925 -9.97 -39.48 -28.62
C LYS A 925 -10.46 -39.74 -30.03
N LYS A 926 -11.60 -40.45 -30.16
CA LYS A 926 -12.18 -40.81 -31.46
C LYS A 926 -12.66 -39.60 -32.25
N PHE A 927 -13.19 -38.58 -31.58
CA PHE A 927 -13.72 -37.40 -32.25
C PHE A 927 -12.62 -36.46 -32.74
N PHE A 928 -11.62 -36.19 -31.89
CA PHE A 928 -10.50 -35.34 -32.26
C PHE A 928 -9.48 -36.05 -33.16
N GLY A 929 -9.51 -37.39 -33.21
CA GLY A 929 -8.49 -38.18 -33.91
C GLY A 929 -7.10 -38.09 -33.26
N ASN A 930 -7.05 -37.79 -31.95
CA ASN A 930 -5.83 -37.50 -31.18
C ASN A 930 -5.84 -38.31 -29.86
N PRO A 931 -4.71 -38.48 -29.13
CA PRO A 931 -4.67 -39.19 -27.84
C PRO A 931 -5.51 -38.55 -26.74
N PHE A 932 -6.04 -37.35 -26.95
CA PHE A 932 -6.95 -36.64 -26.05
C PHE A 932 -7.74 -35.61 -26.85
N GLY A 933 -8.86 -35.12 -26.30
CA GLY A 933 -9.57 -33.95 -26.83
C GLY A 933 -9.34 -32.74 -25.95
N THR A 934 -9.16 -31.57 -26.55
CA THR A 934 -9.01 -30.30 -25.81
C THR A 934 -10.21 -29.42 -26.10
N THR A 935 -10.96 -29.08 -25.05
CA THR A 935 -12.18 -28.27 -25.15
C THR A 935 -12.18 -27.15 -24.14
N THR A 936 -12.69 -25.99 -24.53
CA THR A 936 -12.89 -24.82 -23.69
C THR A 936 -14.37 -24.69 -23.34
N LYS A 937 -14.71 -24.94 -22.07
CA LYS A 937 -16.07 -24.78 -21.55
C LYS A 937 -16.37 -23.29 -21.41
N VAL A 938 -17.42 -22.81 -22.06
CA VAL A 938 -17.89 -21.41 -22.03
C VAL A 938 -19.40 -21.33 -21.81
N PRO A 939 -19.94 -20.25 -21.21
CA PRO A 939 -21.38 -20.04 -21.14
C PRO A 939 -22.00 -20.02 -22.54
N LYS A 940 -23.17 -20.61 -22.71
CA LYS A 940 -23.90 -20.61 -24.00
C LYS A 940 -24.18 -19.19 -24.48
N ALA A 941 -24.51 -18.28 -23.56
CA ALA A 941 -24.76 -16.87 -23.86
C ALA A 941 -23.51 -16.11 -24.33
N ALA A 942 -22.31 -16.60 -24.02
CA ALA A 942 -21.04 -15.98 -24.40
C ALA A 942 -20.64 -16.28 -25.85
N LEU A 943 -21.17 -17.36 -26.46
CA LEU A 943 -20.77 -17.82 -27.78
C LEU A 943 -21.75 -17.37 -28.86
N GLU A 944 -21.26 -16.63 -29.85
CA GLU A 944 -22.02 -16.20 -31.03
C GLU A 944 -21.32 -16.70 -32.31
N VAL A 945 -22.01 -17.51 -33.11
CA VAL A 945 -21.55 -17.88 -34.46
C VAL A 945 -21.82 -16.70 -35.38
N THR A 946 -20.76 -16.04 -35.82
CA THR A 946 -20.82 -14.80 -36.60
C THR A 946 -20.93 -15.05 -38.11
N SER A 947 -20.51 -16.23 -38.58
CA SER A 947 -20.58 -16.63 -39.99
C SER A 947 -20.71 -18.14 -40.14
N GLY A 948 -21.48 -18.59 -41.14
CA GLY A 948 -21.68 -20.00 -41.46
C GLY A 948 -22.76 -20.71 -40.62
N THR A 949 -22.94 -22.00 -40.86
CA THR A 949 -23.86 -22.85 -40.08
C THR A 949 -23.21 -24.20 -39.85
N THR A 950 -23.23 -24.66 -38.60
CA THR A 950 -22.72 -25.97 -38.20
C THR A 950 -23.66 -27.09 -38.66
N LYS A 951 -23.08 -28.26 -38.92
CA LYS A 951 -23.83 -29.53 -38.96
C LYS A 951 -23.71 -30.20 -37.61
N GLU A 952 -24.76 -30.91 -37.19
CA GLU A 952 -24.79 -31.60 -35.91
C GLU A 952 -24.72 -33.12 -36.09
N HIS A 953 -24.01 -33.78 -35.18
CA HIS A 953 -24.08 -35.21 -34.95
C HIS A 953 -24.39 -35.48 -33.48
N ILE A 954 -25.42 -36.31 -33.24
CA ILE A 954 -25.82 -36.72 -31.90
C ILE A 954 -25.38 -38.16 -31.69
N SER A 955 -24.65 -38.40 -30.60
CA SER A 955 -24.17 -39.73 -30.20
C SER A 955 -24.54 -40.01 -28.75
N ILE A 956 -24.62 -41.27 -28.37
CA ILE A 956 -24.86 -41.68 -26.97
C ILE A 956 -23.50 -41.93 -26.31
N ASN A 957 -23.18 -41.17 -25.26
CA ASN A 957 -21.97 -41.35 -24.46
C ASN A 957 -22.35 -41.80 -23.04
N GLY A 958 -22.37 -43.12 -22.82
CA GLY A 958 -22.89 -43.69 -21.57
C GLY A 958 -24.41 -43.53 -21.47
N SER A 959 -24.89 -42.85 -20.43
CA SER A 959 -26.33 -42.56 -20.20
C SER A 959 -26.82 -41.23 -20.79
N THR A 960 -25.93 -40.42 -21.37
CA THR A 960 -26.24 -39.04 -21.79
C THR A 960 -26.05 -38.87 -23.30
N GLN A 961 -26.95 -38.11 -23.94
CA GLN A 961 -26.79 -37.72 -25.35
C GLN A 961 -25.74 -36.62 -25.46
N LEU A 962 -24.78 -36.79 -26.36
CA LEU A 962 -23.70 -35.87 -26.65
C LEU A 962 -23.89 -35.30 -28.06
N HIS A 963 -24.08 -33.99 -28.11
CA HIS A 963 -24.23 -33.21 -29.33
C HIS A 963 -22.88 -32.67 -29.76
N ARG A 964 -22.53 -32.84 -31.03
CA ARG A 964 -21.29 -32.32 -31.61
C ARG A 964 -21.58 -31.59 -32.90
N GLU A 965 -21.14 -30.35 -32.95
CA GLU A 965 -21.32 -29.46 -34.09
C GLU A 965 -19.99 -29.28 -34.82
N PHE A 966 -20.03 -29.35 -36.15
CA PHE A 966 -18.85 -29.31 -37.01
C PHE A 966 -19.11 -28.61 -38.34
N CYS A 967 -18.05 -28.18 -39.01
CA CYS A 967 -18.15 -27.58 -40.33
C CYS A 967 -18.52 -28.62 -41.39
N GLY A 968 -19.63 -28.39 -42.10
CA GLY A 968 -20.07 -29.29 -43.17
C GLY A 968 -19.17 -29.33 -44.40
N THR A 969 -18.22 -28.40 -44.52
CA THR A 969 -17.27 -28.29 -45.64
C THR A 969 -15.93 -28.94 -45.31
N CYS A 970 -15.28 -28.55 -44.20
CA CYS A 970 -13.94 -29.04 -43.84
C CYS A 970 -13.94 -30.10 -42.73
N GLY A 971 -15.08 -30.39 -42.11
CA GLY A 971 -15.19 -31.39 -41.04
C GLY A 971 -14.66 -30.97 -39.68
N SER A 972 -14.10 -29.76 -39.51
CA SER A 972 -13.60 -29.28 -38.21
C SER A 972 -14.72 -29.24 -37.18
N GLY A 973 -14.51 -29.88 -36.02
CA GLY A 973 -15.38 -29.71 -34.86
C GLY A 973 -15.34 -28.26 -34.38
N ILE A 974 -16.50 -27.71 -34.04
CA ILE A 974 -16.65 -26.33 -33.54
C ILE A 974 -16.98 -26.35 -32.06
N LEU A 975 -18.00 -27.11 -31.67
CA LEU A 975 -18.43 -27.19 -30.28
C LEU A 975 -19.10 -28.53 -29.95
N GLU A 976 -19.12 -28.89 -28.68
CA GLU A 976 -19.89 -30.02 -28.15
C GLU A 976 -20.64 -29.64 -26.87
N TYR A 977 -21.66 -30.43 -26.52
CA TYR A 977 -22.37 -30.32 -25.25
C TYR A 977 -23.16 -31.60 -24.97
N GLY A 978 -23.23 -32.00 -23.70
CA GLY A 978 -24.15 -33.04 -23.24
C GLY A 978 -25.56 -32.49 -23.06
N GLN A 979 -26.58 -33.35 -23.14
CA GLN A 979 -27.99 -32.99 -22.96
C GLN A 979 -28.25 -32.17 -21.68
N GLU A 980 -27.59 -32.51 -20.57
CA GLU A 980 -27.73 -31.84 -19.28
C GLU A 980 -27.05 -30.47 -19.24
N ALA A 981 -25.93 -30.30 -19.97
CA ALA A 981 -25.20 -29.04 -20.06
C ALA A 981 -25.75 -28.10 -21.14
N ALA A 982 -26.58 -28.62 -22.05
CA ALA A 982 -27.13 -27.92 -23.21
C ALA A 982 -27.83 -26.58 -22.91
N PRO A 983 -28.52 -26.37 -21.77
CA PRO A 983 -29.17 -25.09 -21.48
C PRO A 983 -28.17 -23.96 -21.23
N GLU A 984 -27.04 -24.26 -20.59
CA GLU A 984 -26.16 -23.24 -20.00
C GLU A 984 -24.76 -23.20 -20.61
N TRP A 985 -24.23 -24.31 -21.13
CA TRP A 985 -22.80 -24.43 -21.44
C TRP A 985 -22.55 -24.94 -22.86
N ARG A 986 -21.44 -24.51 -23.45
CA ARG A 986 -20.87 -25.02 -24.69
C ARG A 986 -19.40 -25.34 -24.48
N TYR A 987 -18.92 -26.40 -25.11
CA TYR A 987 -17.52 -26.81 -25.07
C TYR A 987 -16.93 -26.57 -26.46
N VAL A 988 -16.25 -25.45 -26.63
CA VAL A 988 -15.64 -25.07 -27.91
C VAL A 988 -14.38 -25.90 -28.12
N MET A 989 -14.14 -26.35 -29.35
CA MET A 989 -12.93 -27.10 -29.68
C MET A 989 -11.74 -26.14 -29.61
N TYR A 990 -10.82 -26.36 -28.68
CA TYR A 990 -9.77 -25.37 -28.37
C TYR A 990 -8.91 -25.00 -29.59
N GLY A 991 -8.62 -25.98 -30.45
CA GLY A 991 -7.83 -25.77 -31.67
C GLY A 991 -8.51 -24.95 -32.77
N THR A 992 -9.80 -24.57 -32.63
CA THR A 992 -10.47 -23.64 -33.56
C THR A 992 -10.46 -22.19 -33.07
N LEU A 993 -9.93 -21.92 -31.86
CA LEU A 993 -9.69 -20.55 -31.38
C LEU A 993 -8.53 -19.91 -32.14
N ASP A 994 -8.61 -18.62 -32.39
CA ASP A 994 -7.48 -17.83 -32.91
C ASP A 994 -6.42 -17.61 -31.81
N ASP A 995 -5.21 -17.17 -32.18
CA ASP A 995 -4.00 -17.16 -31.32
C ASP A 995 -4.24 -16.60 -29.91
N ARG A 996 -4.95 -15.47 -29.78
CA ARG A 996 -5.30 -14.86 -28.48
C ARG A 996 -6.07 -15.82 -27.56
N GLY A 997 -7.01 -16.58 -28.11
CA GLY A 997 -7.79 -17.56 -27.35
C GLY A 997 -6.96 -18.78 -26.96
N GLN A 998 -5.97 -19.15 -27.77
CA GLN A 998 -5.06 -20.24 -27.42
C GLN A 998 -4.07 -19.83 -26.32
N GLU A 999 -3.60 -18.58 -26.33
CA GLU A 999 -2.70 -18.04 -25.29
C GLU A 999 -3.42 -17.80 -23.96
N GLU A 1000 -4.55 -17.08 -23.96
CA GLU A 1000 -5.24 -16.66 -22.73
C GLU A 1000 -6.12 -17.76 -22.12
N LEU A 1001 -6.63 -18.72 -22.92
CA LEU A 1001 -7.49 -19.81 -22.44
C LEU A 1001 -6.75 -21.15 -22.41
N ALA A 1002 -5.50 -21.16 -21.91
CA ALA A 1002 -4.68 -22.35 -21.81
C ALA A 1002 -5.35 -23.47 -20.97
N PRO A 1003 -5.06 -24.76 -21.23
CA PRO A 1003 -5.57 -25.86 -20.42
C PRO A 1003 -5.25 -25.70 -18.93
N GLN A 1004 -6.25 -25.89 -18.07
CA GLN A 1004 -6.10 -25.78 -16.61
C GLN A 1004 -6.03 -27.15 -15.92
N GLY A 1005 -6.49 -28.21 -16.59
CA GLY A 1005 -6.51 -29.56 -16.01
C GLY A 1005 -6.76 -30.68 -17.00
N GLU A 1006 -6.35 -31.89 -16.59
CA GLU A 1006 -6.59 -33.14 -17.30
C GLU A 1006 -7.70 -33.96 -16.62
N PHE A 1007 -8.61 -34.49 -17.42
CA PHE A 1007 -9.74 -35.31 -16.97
C PHE A 1007 -9.67 -36.70 -17.59
N PHE A 1008 -10.23 -37.66 -16.86
CA PHE A 1008 -10.23 -39.07 -17.25
C PHE A 1008 -8.81 -39.67 -17.34
N GLY A 1009 -7.92 -39.25 -16.43
CA GLY A 1009 -6.51 -39.67 -16.36
C GLY A 1009 -6.31 -41.18 -16.47
N LYS A 1010 -7.23 -41.98 -15.92
CA LYS A 1010 -7.19 -43.45 -15.98
C LYS A 1010 -7.22 -44.03 -17.40
N TYR A 1011 -7.75 -43.27 -18.36
CA TYR A 1011 -7.79 -43.63 -19.76
C TYR A 1011 -6.62 -43.01 -20.55
N ARG A 1012 -5.72 -42.24 -19.94
CA ARG A 1012 -4.53 -41.67 -20.59
C ARG A 1012 -3.72 -42.79 -21.24
N ASN A 1013 -3.20 -42.52 -22.43
CA ASN A 1013 -2.34 -43.49 -23.10
C ASN A 1013 -1.05 -43.69 -22.28
N PRO A 1014 -0.60 -44.94 -22.02
CA PRO A 1014 0.54 -45.19 -21.11
C PRO A 1014 1.87 -44.54 -21.51
N TRP A 1015 2.05 -44.20 -22.78
CA TRP A 1015 3.25 -43.53 -23.29
C TRP A 1015 3.23 -42.01 -23.07
N MET A 1016 2.10 -41.44 -22.66
CA MET A 1016 1.92 -40.01 -22.47
C MET A 1016 2.07 -39.67 -20.98
N PRO A 1017 3.02 -38.80 -20.60
CA PRO A 1017 3.17 -38.34 -19.23
C PRO A 1017 2.06 -37.34 -18.85
N GLU A 1018 1.94 -37.09 -17.55
CA GLU A 1018 1.17 -35.97 -17.00
C GLU A 1018 1.77 -34.62 -17.42
N ILE A 1019 0.90 -33.62 -17.62
CA ILE A 1019 1.35 -32.26 -17.93
C ILE A 1019 1.69 -31.56 -16.60
N PRO A 1020 2.95 -31.12 -16.40
CA PRO A 1020 3.34 -30.45 -15.17
C PRO A 1020 2.53 -29.17 -14.92
N GLY A 1021 2.11 -28.96 -13.68
CA GLY A 1021 1.41 -27.73 -13.26
C GLY A 1021 -0.09 -27.70 -13.55
N LEU A 1022 -0.68 -28.74 -14.13
CA LEU A 1022 -2.13 -28.88 -14.30
C LEU A 1022 -2.74 -29.75 -13.20
N PHE A 1023 -4.01 -29.53 -12.86
CA PHE A 1023 -4.72 -30.45 -11.98
C PHE A 1023 -5.13 -31.72 -12.75
N HIS A 1024 -5.09 -32.88 -12.09
CA HIS A 1024 -5.41 -34.18 -12.71
C HIS A 1024 -6.60 -34.84 -12.01
N LYS A 1025 -7.57 -35.33 -12.79
CA LYS A 1025 -8.71 -36.10 -12.31
C LYS A 1025 -8.82 -37.43 -13.05
N GLU A 1026 -8.85 -38.52 -12.28
CA GLU A 1026 -8.96 -39.88 -12.81
C GLU A 1026 -10.37 -40.16 -13.35
N GLU A 1027 -11.40 -39.64 -12.69
CA GLU A 1027 -12.80 -39.65 -13.11
C GLU A 1027 -13.50 -38.29 -12.91
N ILE A 1028 -14.73 -38.12 -13.42
CA ILE A 1028 -15.50 -36.86 -13.27
C ILE A 1028 -15.90 -36.56 -11.82
N LYS A 1029 -16.03 -37.59 -10.98
CA LYS A 1029 -16.55 -37.48 -9.60
C LYS A 1029 -15.47 -37.24 -8.53
N ASP A 1030 -14.21 -37.37 -8.92
CA ASP A 1030 -13.07 -36.82 -8.18
C ASP A 1030 -13.06 -35.30 -8.40
#